data_AF-A0A347ZTG8-F1
#
_entry.id   AF-A0A347ZTG8-F1
#
_cell.length_a   1.000
_cell.length_b   1.000
_cell.length_c   1.000
_cell.angle_alpha   90.00
_cell.angle_beta   90.00
_cell.angle_gamma   90.00
#
_symmetry.space_group_name_H-M   'P 1'
#
loop_
_entity.id
_entity.type
_entity.pdbx_description
1 polymer ?
#
loop_
_entity_poly.entity_id
_entity_poly.type
_entity_poly.pdbx_seq_one_letter_code
_entity_poly.pdbx_strand_id
1 'polypeptide(L)'
;MAAAITLGRVDFDKIIHAGIKTAEFSFLENLLDLWFEKYPKDISGRYQLAMVKHLKTEDQAAAKLLEELLVCDPEFIAAYELLIKLNIKENKKALNSAIHVLTGRMEDVSEIYPWAVTLRAVRQAIRKKEYAHSEKLLRKIISNEQENLLAVVEHCHLSSLVDESKTLLQLTEIYHKRWPNCIQVDLWRAKALFETGKEADAVSLLHACVGKDPAGLVADRMWGSGHEFTSLWPKTQSIDLSIQVPSSIAVALNWNQLNTGEIERTKNVPHRQSAYRPSHANRKATGADLPAHKASRKGGSSTPVYVILSTRLGLEAKYGSKTTDVLIQKMNELAAVVKQKANWDAMVFLPDDFSYTDPWGLTNISAVDPWKIKLALTDLDKALKEKSLMVGAVLIVGCHEVVPFHKLPNPTDDSDEEVLSDNPYATTSGNYLSPEWPVGRFPGEKGNDAGLVLEQLRHAIEFQKSTLNTTSFFSQAFSILTGRTSPSSIFRDLVKKPRDFGYSASVWRRSSMAAFRPIGTGSDLRVCPQFDSDTIDIDNLMKAKCAYFNLHGTATTPEWYGQRDYSEDDEGPDFPVAISADKVPSTSNNIDLVISEACYGGYIIDKTIDDSMALKLISIESQGLVASTCISYGSVYTPLIGADLFAFIMWKYTKDGSSFGEAFMQAKLGLIDVMTQRQGYLDGEDQKTLLSFVLFGDPLGYLEANVYLDKGVTRGEKRAEVKAISDQDGALTKVPRISKETAANLNEMMATYLPSLDSASMKVREHQVRIAKVIQSSGRGDSKSGGSEYALRTQVMYSQKTTVAHNVHEQFARVTLDEEGKVIKLAVSR
;
A
#
# COMPACT_ATOMS: atom_id res chain seq x y z
N MET A 1 -21.47 27.65 -33.45
CA MET A 1 -21.82 26.26 -33.13
C MET A 1 -20.67 25.70 -32.31
N ALA A 2 -20.88 25.46 -31.01
CA ALA A 2 -19.87 24.79 -30.18
C ALA A 2 -19.76 23.34 -30.66
N ALA A 3 -18.55 22.86 -30.94
CA ALA A 3 -18.33 21.47 -31.33
C ALA A 3 -18.81 20.56 -30.19
N ALA A 4 -19.70 19.62 -30.50
CA ALA A 4 -20.12 18.61 -29.55
C ALA A 4 -18.90 17.77 -29.14
N ILE A 5 -18.59 17.73 -27.85
CA ILE A 5 -17.47 16.95 -27.33
C ILE A 5 -17.95 15.51 -27.21
N THR A 6 -17.38 14.60 -28.00
CA THR A 6 -17.68 13.17 -27.86
C THR A 6 -16.98 12.61 -26.63
N LEU A 7 -17.77 12.14 -25.67
CA LEU A 7 -17.33 11.60 -24.40
C LEU A 7 -17.35 10.07 -24.46
N GLY A 8 -16.17 9.44 -24.42
CA GLY A 8 -16.05 7.98 -24.35
C GLY A 8 -16.37 7.44 -22.94
N ARG A 9 -16.66 6.13 -22.83
CA ARG A 9 -16.98 5.45 -21.56
C ARG A 9 -15.99 5.75 -20.43
N VAL A 10 -14.69 5.70 -20.71
CA VAL A 10 -13.64 5.95 -19.70
C VAL A 10 -13.73 7.36 -19.14
N ASP A 11 -13.94 8.35 -19.99
CA ASP A 11 -14.03 9.74 -19.56
C ASP A 11 -15.38 10.03 -18.91
N PHE A 12 -16.45 9.39 -19.36
CA PHE A 12 -17.74 9.37 -18.68
C PHE A 12 -17.61 8.89 -17.24
N ASP A 13 -16.97 7.72 -17.03
CA ASP A 13 -16.77 7.18 -15.68
C ASP A 13 -15.90 8.13 -14.82
N LYS A 14 -14.85 8.75 -15.38
CA LYS A 14 -14.05 9.76 -14.65
C LYS A 14 -14.89 10.95 -14.21
N ILE A 15 -15.76 11.48 -15.08
CA ILE A 15 -16.65 12.59 -14.74
C ILE A 15 -17.63 12.19 -13.63
N ILE A 16 -18.21 10.99 -13.68
CA ILE A 16 -19.09 10.49 -12.62
C ILE A 16 -18.36 10.47 -11.27
N HIS A 17 -17.15 9.91 -11.21
CA HIS A 17 -16.35 9.85 -9.98
C HIS A 17 -15.98 11.25 -9.46
N ALA A 18 -15.60 12.17 -10.36
CA ALA A 18 -15.29 13.55 -9.98
C ALA A 18 -16.53 14.27 -9.45
N GLY A 19 -17.68 14.16 -10.12
CA GLY A 19 -18.93 14.79 -9.69
C GLY A 19 -19.43 14.26 -8.34
N ILE A 20 -19.21 12.97 -8.03
CA ILE A 20 -19.56 12.41 -6.71
C ILE A 20 -18.69 13.07 -5.63
N LYS A 21 -17.38 13.20 -5.88
CA LYS A 21 -16.45 13.84 -4.94
C LYS A 21 -16.76 15.32 -4.72
N THR A 22 -17.22 16.02 -5.75
CA THR A 22 -17.57 17.44 -5.68
C THR A 22 -19.04 17.69 -5.29
N ALA A 23 -19.82 16.63 -5.02
CA ALA A 23 -21.24 16.69 -4.68
C ALA A 23 -22.14 17.36 -5.75
N GLU A 24 -21.78 17.25 -7.02
CA GLU A 24 -22.51 17.86 -8.16
C GLU A 24 -23.63 16.94 -8.68
N PHE A 25 -24.51 16.49 -7.77
CA PHE A 25 -25.45 15.40 -8.04
C PHE A 25 -26.46 15.69 -9.16
N SER A 26 -26.97 16.93 -9.26
CA SER A 26 -27.92 17.30 -10.32
C SER A 26 -27.27 17.26 -11.71
N PHE A 27 -26.00 17.62 -11.82
CA PHE A 27 -25.25 17.48 -13.07
C PHE A 27 -25.05 16.00 -13.42
N LEU A 28 -24.72 15.17 -12.44
CA LEU A 28 -24.56 13.73 -12.63
C LEU A 28 -25.85 13.06 -13.11
N GLU A 29 -27.01 13.42 -12.56
CA GLU A 29 -28.31 12.92 -13.02
C GLU A 29 -28.53 13.27 -14.50
N ASN A 30 -28.32 14.53 -14.89
CA ASN A 30 -28.45 14.95 -16.29
C ASN A 30 -27.45 14.24 -17.23
N LEU A 31 -26.22 14.00 -16.75
CA LEU A 31 -25.20 13.29 -17.52
C LEU A 31 -25.56 11.81 -17.70
N LEU A 32 -26.11 11.18 -16.65
CA LEU A 32 -26.60 9.82 -16.68
C LEU A 32 -27.83 9.70 -17.59
N ASP A 33 -28.76 10.65 -17.55
CA ASP A 33 -29.91 10.70 -18.46
C ASP A 33 -29.45 10.75 -19.93
N LEU A 34 -28.47 11.61 -20.24
CA LEU A 34 -27.86 11.69 -21.58
C LEU A 34 -27.18 10.35 -21.97
N TRP A 35 -26.56 9.66 -21.02
CA TRP A 35 -26.02 8.32 -21.26
C TRP A 35 -27.11 7.30 -21.57
N PHE A 36 -28.23 7.34 -20.83
CA PHE A 36 -29.35 6.42 -20.99
C PHE A 36 -30.16 6.66 -22.27
N GLU A 37 -30.13 7.85 -22.87
CA GLU A 37 -30.71 8.07 -24.21
C GLU A 37 -30.09 7.12 -25.25
N LYS A 38 -28.79 6.83 -25.13
CA LYS A 38 -28.08 5.93 -26.05
C LYS A 38 -27.94 4.50 -25.51
N TYR A 39 -27.79 4.35 -24.20
CA TYR A 39 -27.55 3.07 -23.52
C TYR A 39 -28.52 2.87 -22.34
N PRO A 40 -29.84 2.74 -22.59
CA PRO A 40 -30.89 2.86 -21.57
C PRO A 40 -30.84 1.81 -20.46
N LYS A 41 -30.22 0.66 -20.73
CA LYS A 41 -30.12 -0.45 -19.78
C LYS A 41 -28.69 -0.70 -19.31
N ASP A 42 -27.76 0.22 -19.50
CA ASP A 42 -26.39 0.03 -19.03
C ASP A 42 -26.34 -0.28 -17.52
N ILE A 43 -25.68 -1.39 -17.15
CA ILE A 43 -25.67 -1.88 -15.76
C ILE A 43 -24.90 -0.93 -14.86
N SER A 44 -23.68 -0.51 -15.25
CA SER A 44 -22.88 0.36 -14.39
C SER A 44 -23.48 1.76 -14.27
N GLY A 45 -24.04 2.30 -15.35
CA GLY A 45 -24.75 3.58 -15.32
C GLY A 45 -25.94 3.53 -14.36
N ARG A 46 -26.77 2.49 -14.41
CA ARG A 46 -27.91 2.33 -13.48
C ARG A 46 -27.44 2.22 -12.02
N TYR A 47 -26.34 1.52 -11.76
CA TYR A 47 -25.72 1.48 -10.44
C TYR A 47 -25.21 2.86 -9.98
N GLN A 48 -24.53 3.60 -10.86
CA GLN A 48 -24.07 4.96 -10.58
C GLN A 48 -25.24 5.90 -10.28
N LEU A 49 -26.35 5.79 -11.01
CA LEU A 49 -27.57 6.54 -10.71
C LEU A 49 -28.13 6.20 -9.32
N ALA A 50 -28.20 4.91 -8.96
CA ALA A 50 -28.67 4.50 -7.64
C ALA A 50 -27.77 5.04 -6.51
N MET A 51 -26.45 5.07 -6.73
CA MET A 51 -25.50 5.68 -5.79
C MET A 51 -25.72 7.19 -5.65
N VAL A 52 -25.94 7.91 -6.76
CA VAL A 52 -26.29 9.34 -6.72
C VAL A 52 -27.60 9.58 -5.98
N LYS A 53 -28.62 8.74 -6.20
CA LYS A 53 -29.89 8.79 -5.45
C LYS A 53 -29.70 8.60 -3.95
N HIS A 54 -28.90 7.61 -3.54
CA HIS A 54 -28.55 7.40 -2.12
C HIS A 54 -27.82 8.61 -1.52
N LEU A 55 -26.85 9.19 -2.23
CA LEU A 55 -26.12 10.38 -1.77
C LEU A 55 -27.02 11.62 -1.65
N LYS A 56 -28.09 11.70 -2.46
CA LYS A 56 -29.17 12.69 -2.33
C LYS A 56 -30.22 12.31 -1.26
N THR A 57 -30.01 11.26 -0.49
CA THR A 57 -30.94 10.72 0.53
C THR A 57 -32.26 10.19 -0.04
N GLU A 58 -32.32 9.90 -1.34
CA GLU A 58 -33.46 9.31 -2.05
C GLU A 58 -33.41 7.77 -2.01
N ASP A 59 -33.25 7.19 -0.81
CA ASP A 59 -32.94 5.76 -0.63
C ASP A 59 -34.01 4.82 -1.20
N GLN A 60 -35.28 5.21 -1.18
CA GLN A 60 -36.36 4.40 -1.76
C GLN A 60 -36.23 4.30 -3.30
N ALA A 61 -35.80 5.38 -3.95
CA ALA A 61 -35.56 5.39 -5.39
C ALA A 61 -34.28 4.62 -5.74
N ALA A 62 -33.24 4.76 -4.92
CA ALA A 62 -32.01 3.98 -5.05
C ALA A 62 -32.29 2.48 -4.93
N ALA A 63 -33.08 2.06 -3.93
CA ALA A 63 -33.44 0.66 -3.72
C ALA A 63 -34.15 0.05 -4.92
N LYS A 64 -35.18 0.72 -5.44
CA LYS A 64 -35.93 0.27 -6.62
C LYS A 64 -35.01 0.04 -7.83
N LEU A 65 -34.07 0.97 -8.08
CA LEU A 65 -33.09 0.83 -9.16
C LEU A 65 -32.17 -0.38 -8.97
N LEU A 66 -31.72 -0.63 -7.74
CA LEU A 66 -30.85 -1.75 -7.41
C LEU A 66 -31.59 -3.10 -7.49
N GLU A 67 -32.84 -3.17 -7.04
CA GLU A 67 -33.67 -4.37 -7.18
C GLU A 67 -33.91 -4.72 -8.67
N GLU A 68 -34.26 -3.72 -9.48
CA GLU A 68 -34.42 -3.90 -10.94
C GLU A 68 -33.09 -4.34 -11.60
N LEU A 69 -31.97 -3.81 -11.15
CA LEU A 69 -30.63 -4.21 -11.61
C LEU A 69 -30.33 -5.66 -11.24
N LEU A 70 -30.64 -6.09 -10.02
CA LEU A 70 -30.41 -7.46 -9.55
C LEU A 70 -31.31 -8.50 -10.21
N VAL A 71 -32.47 -8.10 -10.76
CA VAL A 71 -33.26 -8.96 -11.65
C VAL A 71 -32.58 -9.14 -13.01
N CYS A 72 -31.89 -8.12 -13.51
CA CYS A 72 -31.11 -8.20 -14.75
C CYS A 72 -29.82 -9.01 -14.58
N ASP A 73 -29.06 -8.72 -13.52
CA ASP A 73 -27.78 -9.32 -13.19
C ASP A 73 -27.73 -9.67 -11.68
N PRO A 74 -28.22 -10.86 -11.29
CA PRO A 74 -28.22 -11.32 -9.90
C PRO A 74 -26.82 -11.54 -9.32
N GLU A 75 -25.77 -11.52 -10.14
CA GLU A 75 -24.40 -11.71 -9.67
C GLU A 75 -23.65 -10.37 -9.48
N PHE A 76 -24.33 -9.23 -9.63
CA PHE A 76 -23.74 -7.90 -9.47
C PHE A 76 -23.56 -7.51 -7.99
N ILE A 77 -22.42 -7.90 -7.40
CA ILE A 77 -22.11 -7.77 -5.97
C ILE A 77 -22.31 -6.35 -5.43
N ALA A 78 -21.88 -5.32 -6.18
CA ALA A 78 -21.91 -3.93 -5.73
C ALA A 78 -23.33 -3.43 -5.43
N ALA A 79 -24.36 -3.97 -6.09
CA ALA A 79 -25.76 -3.61 -5.80
C ALA A 79 -26.23 -4.16 -4.44
N TYR A 80 -25.87 -5.39 -4.08
CA TYR A 80 -26.17 -5.94 -2.75
C TYR A 80 -25.49 -5.14 -1.64
N GLU A 81 -24.22 -4.77 -1.83
CA GLU A 81 -23.46 -3.99 -0.85
C GLU A 81 -24.03 -2.59 -0.66
N LEU A 82 -24.57 -1.97 -1.72
CA LEU A 82 -25.23 -0.66 -1.61
C LEU A 82 -26.61 -0.77 -0.96
N LEU A 83 -27.42 -1.79 -1.29
CA LEU A 83 -28.73 -2.02 -0.67
C LEU A 83 -28.64 -2.14 0.86
N ILE A 84 -27.61 -2.80 1.39
CA ILE A 84 -27.40 -2.93 2.84
C ILE A 84 -27.17 -1.58 3.54
N LYS A 85 -26.59 -0.61 2.81
CA LYS A 85 -26.24 0.73 3.32
C LYS A 85 -27.41 1.71 3.27
N LEU A 86 -28.46 1.42 2.51
CA LEU A 86 -29.64 2.29 2.41
C LEU A 86 -30.40 2.32 3.74
N ASN A 87 -31.00 3.47 4.08
CA ASN A 87 -31.80 3.66 5.28
C ASN A 87 -33.27 3.21 5.07
N ILE A 88 -33.45 1.98 4.57
CA ILE A 88 -34.76 1.38 4.32
C ILE A 88 -34.86 -0.01 4.96
N LYS A 89 -36.09 -0.50 5.14
CA LYS A 89 -36.37 -1.78 5.79
C LYS A 89 -36.17 -2.94 4.81
N GLU A 90 -34.92 -3.26 4.52
CA GLU A 90 -34.55 -4.39 3.66
C GLU A 90 -34.39 -5.71 4.41
N ASN A 91 -34.57 -6.82 3.70
CA ASN A 91 -34.23 -8.14 4.24
C ASN A 91 -32.71 -8.36 4.21
N LYS A 92 -32.00 -7.74 5.17
CA LYS A 92 -30.54 -7.84 5.33
C LYS A 92 -30.03 -9.28 5.33
N LYS A 93 -30.80 -10.21 5.90
CA LYS A 93 -30.45 -11.65 5.92
C LYS A 93 -30.40 -12.25 4.52
N ALA A 94 -31.34 -11.89 3.63
CA ALA A 94 -31.32 -12.31 2.23
C ALA A 94 -30.16 -11.67 1.45
N LEU A 95 -29.87 -10.39 1.69
CA LEU A 95 -28.76 -9.68 1.04
C LEU A 95 -27.40 -10.26 1.46
N ASN A 96 -27.18 -10.46 2.76
CA ASN A 96 -25.97 -11.09 3.30
C ASN A 96 -25.80 -12.53 2.77
N SER A 97 -26.92 -13.26 2.60
CA SER A 97 -26.92 -14.59 2.00
C SER A 97 -26.40 -14.57 0.55
N ALA A 98 -26.87 -13.63 -0.26
CA ALA A 98 -26.40 -13.47 -1.65
C ALA A 98 -24.91 -13.08 -1.70
N ILE A 99 -24.46 -12.14 -0.87
CA ILE A 99 -23.03 -11.74 -0.78
C ILE A 99 -22.15 -12.93 -0.37
N HIS A 100 -22.61 -13.76 0.57
CA HIS A 100 -21.89 -14.97 0.96
C HIS A 100 -21.77 -15.95 -0.20
N VAL A 101 -22.86 -16.21 -0.95
CA VAL A 101 -22.83 -17.08 -2.14
C VAL A 101 -21.78 -16.60 -3.14
N LEU A 102 -21.77 -15.30 -3.45
CA LEU A 102 -20.90 -14.72 -4.48
C LEU A 102 -19.44 -14.57 -4.03
N THR A 103 -19.20 -14.17 -2.78
CA THR A 103 -17.86 -13.75 -2.31
C THR A 103 -17.25 -14.67 -1.26
N GLY A 104 -18.08 -15.27 -0.41
CA GLY A 104 -17.65 -16.08 0.73
C GLY A 104 -17.38 -15.31 1.99
N ARG A 105 -17.51 -13.99 1.92
CA ARG A 105 -17.47 -13.14 3.10
C ARG A 105 -18.76 -13.36 3.90
N MET A 106 -18.62 -13.49 5.20
CA MET A 106 -19.71 -13.46 6.17
C MET A 106 -19.14 -13.03 7.51
N GLU A 107 -19.91 -12.22 8.25
CA GLU A 107 -19.55 -11.80 9.61
C GLU A 107 -20.02 -12.84 10.63
N ASP A 108 -21.28 -13.29 10.49
CA ASP A 108 -21.88 -14.34 11.33
C ASP A 108 -22.75 -15.28 10.47
N VAL A 109 -22.78 -16.56 10.84
CA VAL A 109 -23.65 -17.61 10.27
C VAL A 109 -25.13 -17.33 10.56
N SER A 110 -25.44 -16.69 11.70
CA SER A 110 -26.81 -16.35 12.08
C SER A 110 -27.49 -15.36 11.10
N GLU A 111 -26.68 -14.56 10.41
CA GLU A 111 -27.11 -13.50 9.48
C GLU A 111 -27.32 -13.97 8.04
N ILE A 112 -27.17 -15.26 7.77
CA ILE A 112 -27.45 -15.84 6.45
C ILE A 112 -28.46 -16.97 6.54
N TYR A 113 -29.16 -17.23 5.44
CA TYR A 113 -30.04 -18.38 5.33
C TYR A 113 -29.22 -19.65 5.02
N PRO A 114 -29.64 -20.83 5.51
CA PRO A 114 -28.93 -22.10 5.25
C PRO A 114 -28.77 -22.44 3.77
N TRP A 115 -29.69 -21.99 2.91
CA TRP A 115 -29.58 -22.18 1.46
C TRP A 115 -28.33 -21.48 0.89
N ALA A 116 -27.84 -20.40 1.51
CA ALA A 116 -26.67 -19.65 1.05
C ALA A 116 -25.39 -20.48 1.14
N VAL A 117 -25.20 -21.16 2.27
CA VAL A 117 -24.06 -22.08 2.49
C VAL A 117 -24.14 -23.24 1.49
N THR A 118 -25.33 -23.78 1.29
CA THR A 118 -25.56 -24.90 0.36
C THR A 118 -25.29 -24.47 -1.08
N LEU A 119 -25.78 -23.30 -1.51
CA LEU A 119 -25.60 -22.79 -2.86
C LEU A 119 -24.14 -22.42 -3.14
N ARG A 120 -23.43 -21.90 -2.12
CA ARG A 120 -21.99 -21.69 -2.21
C ARG A 120 -21.23 -23.01 -2.38
N ALA A 121 -21.63 -24.06 -1.66
CA ALA A 121 -21.04 -25.39 -1.83
C ALA A 121 -21.28 -25.94 -3.25
N VAL A 122 -22.47 -25.70 -3.85
CA VAL A 122 -22.72 -26.01 -5.28
C VAL A 122 -21.70 -25.31 -6.17
N ARG A 123 -21.50 -23.99 -6.01
CA ARG A 123 -20.51 -23.23 -6.81
C ARG A 123 -19.09 -23.77 -6.67
N GLN A 124 -18.69 -24.15 -5.45
CA GLN A 124 -17.37 -24.73 -5.19
C GLN A 124 -17.22 -26.11 -5.83
N ALA A 125 -18.24 -26.96 -5.73
CA ALA A 125 -18.26 -28.29 -6.32
C ALA A 125 -18.23 -28.23 -7.87
N ILE A 126 -18.96 -27.29 -8.50
CA ILE A 126 -18.84 -27.02 -9.95
C ILE A 126 -17.40 -26.67 -10.33
N ARG A 127 -16.74 -25.77 -9.59
CA ARG A 127 -15.32 -25.41 -9.83
C ARG A 127 -14.37 -26.59 -9.68
N LYS A 128 -14.65 -27.51 -8.76
CA LYS A 128 -13.91 -28.76 -8.56
C LYS A 128 -14.28 -29.87 -9.55
N LYS A 129 -15.24 -29.62 -10.45
CA LYS A 129 -15.80 -30.59 -11.41
C LYS A 129 -16.56 -31.75 -10.74
N GLU A 130 -17.06 -31.56 -9.53
CA GLU A 130 -17.82 -32.53 -8.75
C GLU A 130 -19.34 -32.44 -9.08
N TYR A 131 -19.70 -32.61 -10.35
CA TYR A 131 -21.03 -32.23 -10.85
C TYR A 131 -22.20 -33.01 -10.25
N ALA A 132 -22.05 -34.32 -10.02
CA ALA A 132 -23.11 -35.13 -9.40
C ALA A 132 -23.43 -34.69 -7.97
N HIS A 133 -22.42 -34.21 -7.23
CA HIS A 133 -22.60 -33.66 -5.89
C HIS A 133 -23.33 -32.31 -5.95
N SER A 134 -22.90 -31.42 -6.86
CA SER A 134 -23.56 -30.14 -7.15
C SER A 134 -25.03 -30.34 -7.49
N GLU A 135 -25.35 -31.30 -8.36
CA GLU A 135 -26.72 -31.57 -8.80
C GLU A 135 -27.63 -31.99 -7.64
N LYS A 136 -27.15 -32.89 -6.77
CA LYS A 136 -27.89 -33.34 -5.59
C LYS A 136 -28.20 -32.18 -4.64
N LEU A 137 -27.22 -31.31 -4.38
CA LEU A 137 -27.40 -30.16 -3.51
C LEU A 137 -28.34 -29.11 -4.13
N LEU A 138 -28.18 -28.86 -5.43
CA LEU A 138 -28.94 -27.84 -6.14
C LEU A 138 -30.42 -28.21 -6.29
N ARG A 139 -30.74 -29.49 -6.55
CA ARG A 139 -32.12 -30.00 -6.56
C ARG A 139 -32.87 -29.69 -5.28
N LYS A 140 -32.20 -29.79 -4.12
CA LYS A 140 -32.78 -29.46 -2.79
C LYS A 140 -33.05 -27.96 -2.63
N ILE A 141 -32.21 -27.11 -3.22
CA ILE A 141 -32.41 -25.65 -3.18
C ILE A 141 -33.57 -25.27 -4.08
N ILE A 142 -33.60 -25.75 -5.32
CA ILE A 142 -34.65 -25.41 -6.29
C ILE A 142 -36.04 -25.85 -5.81
N SER A 143 -36.15 -27.00 -5.13
CA SER A 143 -37.44 -27.45 -4.60
C SER A 143 -38.00 -26.52 -3.52
N ASN A 144 -37.12 -25.93 -2.70
CA ASN A 144 -37.48 -25.18 -1.49
C ASN A 144 -37.50 -23.65 -1.71
N GLU A 145 -36.64 -23.15 -2.61
CA GLU A 145 -36.38 -21.73 -2.85
C GLU A 145 -36.60 -21.40 -4.33
N GLN A 146 -37.81 -21.67 -4.84
CA GLN A 146 -38.14 -21.59 -6.27
C GLN A 146 -37.99 -20.19 -6.89
N GLU A 147 -37.95 -19.14 -6.07
CA GLU A 147 -37.78 -17.74 -6.51
C GLU A 147 -36.32 -17.25 -6.45
N ASN A 148 -35.37 -18.09 -6.02
CA ASN A 148 -33.99 -17.69 -5.85
C ASN A 148 -33.24 -17.62 -7.19
N LEU A 149 -33.08 -16.39 -7.71
CA LEU A 149 -32.48 -16.16 -9.02
C LEU A 149 -31.00 -16.59 -9.10
N LEU A 150 -30.25 -16.54 -7.99
CA LEU A 150 -28.88 -17.08 -7.95
C LEU A 150 -28.87 -18.60 -8.11
N ALA A 151 -29.81 -19.31 -7.49
CA ALA A 151 -29.94 -20.76 -7.65
C ALA A 151 -30.34 -21.13 -9.09
N VAL A 152 -31.19 -20.32 -9.72
CA VAL A 152 -31.58 -20.46 -11.13
C VAL A 152 -30.37 -20.31 -12.06
N VAL A 153 -29.54 -19.28 -11.85
CA VAL A 153 -28.31 -19.07 -12.63
C VAL A 153 -27.34 -20.23 -12.48
N GLU A 154 -27.14 -20.73 -11.26
CA GLU A 154 -26.31 -21.92 -11.03
C GLU A 154 -26.88 -23.19 -11.66
N HIS A 155 -28.21 -23.29 -11.78
CA HIS A 155 -28.84 -24.43 -12.44
C HIS A 155 -28.59 -24.43 -13.94
N CYS A 156 -28.72 -23.28 -14.59
CA CYS A 156 -28.36 -23.13 -16.00
C CYS A 156 -26.86 -23.42 -16.22
N HIS A 157 -25.99 -22.94 -15.33
CA HIS A 157 -24.56 -23.17 -15.41
C HIS A 157 -24.18 -24.65 -15.22
N LEU A 158 -24.79 -25.34 -14.25
CA LEU A 158 -24.55 -26.77 -14.08
C LEU A 158 -25.06 -27.55 -15.29
N SER A 159 -26.29 -27.26 -15.75
CA SER A 159 -26.90 -27.92 -16.92
C SER A 159 -26.06 -27.73 -18.19
N SER A 160 -25.44 -26.57 -18.39
CA SER A 160 -24.57 -26.32 -19.54
C SER A 160 -23.25 -27.10 -19.51
N LEU A 161 -22.91 -27.71 -18.38
CA LEU A 161 -21.72 -28.55 -18.20
C LEU A 161 -22.04 -30.06 -18.26
N VAL A 162 -23.26 -30.46 -17.91
CA VAL A 162 -23.62 -31.88 -17.72
C VAL A 162 -24.67 -32.40 -18.68
N ASP A 163 -25.58 -31.55 -19.16
CA ASP A 163 -26.71 -31.96 -19.98
C ASP A 163 -26.46 -31.72 -21.47
N GLU A 164 -27.25 -32.40 -22.31
CA GLU A 164 -27.31 -32.10 -23.73
C GLU A 164 -27.93 -30.71 -23.99
N SER A 165 -27.50 -30.04 -25.06
CA SER A 165 -27.96 -28.69 -25.43
C SER A 165 -29.49 -28.57 -25.57
N LYS A 166 -30.21 -29.64 -25.92
CA LYS A 166 -31.68 -29.67 -25.97
C LYS A 166 -32.31 -29.55 -24.58
N THR A 167 -31.73 -30.21 -23.57
CA THR A 167 -32.19 -30.16 -22.18
C THR A 167 -31.91 -28.78 -21.60
N LEU A 168 -30.72 -28.22 -21.83
CA LEU A 168 -30.39 -26.84 -21.45
C LEU A 168 -31.34 -25.84 -22.09
N LEU A 169 -31.70 -26.02 -23.37
CA LEU A 169 -32.65 -25.16 -24.07
C LEU A 169 -34.03 -25.20 -23.42
N GLN A 170 -34.56 -26.39 -23.11
CA GLN A 170 -35.85 -26.52 -22.42
C GLN A 170 -35.84 -25.88 -21.03
N LEU A 171 -34.76 -26.09 -20.27
CA LEU A 171 -34.58 -25.53 -18.94
C LEU A 171 -34.56 -23.99 -18.99
N THR A 172 -33.73 -23.43 -19.88
CA THR A 172 -33.60 -21.98 -20.03
C THR A 172 -34.84 -21.34 -20.63
N GLU A 173 -35.64 -22.04 -21.44
CA GLU A 173 -36.96 -21.57 -21.89
C GLU A 173 -37.95 -21.40 -20.73
N ILE A 174 -37.97 -22.34 -19.79
CA ILE A 174 -38.81 -22.26 -18.58
C ILE A 174 -38.39 -21.06 -17.75
N TYR A 175 -37.09 -20.90 -17.50
CA TYR A 175 -36.57 -19.81 -16.69
C TYR A 175 -36.69 -18.45 -17.36
N HIS A 176 -36.49 -18.37 -18.67
CA HIS A 176 -36.72 -17.13 -19.41
C HIS A 176 -38.18 -16.66 -19.32
N LYS A 177 -39.15 -17.59 -19.40
CA LYS A 177 -40.58 -17.23 -19.24
C LYS A 177 -40.87 -16.61 -17.87
N ARG A 178 -40.16 -17.04 -16.82
CA ARG A 178 -40.35 -16.54 -15.45
C ARG A 178 -39.53 -15.29 -15.14
N TRP A 179 -38.30 -15.20 -15.65
CA TRP A 179 -37.39 -14.07 -15.49
C TRP A 179 -36.87 -13.56 -16.83
N PRO A 180 -37.73 -12.91 -17.64
CA PRO A 180 -37.40 -12.50 -19.01
C PRO A 180 -36.32 -11.41 -19.10
N ASN A 181 -35.91 -10.85 -17.95
CA ASN A 181 -34.89 -9.81 -17.87
C ASN A 181 -33.53 -10.31 -17.39
N CYS A 182 -33.41 -11.56 -16.90
CA CYS A 182 -32.15 -12.11 -16.40
C CYS A 182 -31.21 -12.45 -17.55
N ILE A 183 -30.10 -11.71 -17.65
CA ILE A 183 -29.18 -11.79 -18.80
C ILE A 183 -28.45 -13.13 -18.81
N GLN A 184 -28.07 -13.65 -17.65
CA GLN A 184 -27.40 -14.95 -17.53
C GLN A 184 -28.24 -16.09 -18.12
N VAL A 185 -29.56 -16.08 -17.86
CA VAL A 185 -30.48 -17.08 -18.42
C VAL A 185 -30.58 -16.92 -19.94
N ASP A 186 -30.70 -15.69 -20.42
CA ASP A 186 -30.77 -15.39 -21.86
C ASP A 186 -29.49 -15.81 -22.59
N LEU A 187 -28.32 -15.58 -22.00
CA LEU A 187 -27.03 -15.98 -22.56
C LEU A 187 -26.89 -17.50 -22.63
N TRP A 188 -27.22 -18.24 -21.56
CA TRP A 188 -27.24 -19.71 -21.62
C TRP A 188 -28.24 -20.24 -22.64
N ARG A 189 -29.41 -19.60 -22.77
CA ARG A 189 -30.41 -19.94 -23.79
C ARG A 189 -29.90 -19.70 -25.20
N ALA A 190 -29.26 -18.57 -25.45
CA ALA A 190 -28.70 -18.23 -26.75
C ALA A 190 -27.63 -19.26 -27.16
N LYS A 191 -26.76 -19.65 -26.23
CA LYS A 191 -25.79 -20.73 -26.45
C LYS A 191 -26.48 -22.04 -26.82
N ALA A 192 -27.52 -22.44 -26.07
CA ALA A 192 -28.27 -23.66 -26.35
C ALA A 192 -29.03 -23.61 -27.71
N LEU A 193 -29.57 -22.45 -28.09
CA LEU A 193 -30.20 -22.24 -29.41
C LEU A 193 -29.17 -22.40 -30.54
N PHE A 194 -27.97 -21.84 -30.36
CA PHE A 194 -26.88 -21.97 -31.32
C PHE A 194 -26.46 -23.44 -31.51
N GLU A 195 -26.20 -24.15 -30.40
CA GLU A 195 -25.81 -25.57 -30.41
C GLU A 195 -26.90 -26.51 -30.95
N THR A 196 -28.17 -26.11 -30.90
CA THR A 196 -29.30 -26.88 -31.45
C THR A 196 -29.68 -26.51 -32.89
N GLY A 197 -28.88 -25.66 -33.55
CA GLY A 197 -29.06 -25.27 -34.95
C GLY A 197 -30.10 -24.18 -35.19
N LYS A 198 -30.55 -23.47 -34.15
CA LYS A 198 -31.47 -22.33 -34.22
C LYS A 198 -30.69 -21.00 -34.16
N GLU A 199 -29.72 -20.83 -35.04
CA GLU A 199 -28.77 -19.71 -35.02
C GLU A 199 -29.44 -18.33 -35.13
N ALA A 200 -30.48 -18.20 -35.98
CA ALA A 200 -31.19 -16.93 -36.14
C ALA A 200 -31.85 -16.46 -34.83
N ASP A 201 -32.47 -17.38 -34.09
CA ASP A 201 -33.08 -17.10 -32.79
C ASP A 201 -32.00 -16.79 -31.75
N ALA A 202 -30.86 -17.51 -31.79
CA ALA A 202 -29.73 -17.27 -30.90
C ALA A 202 -29.15 -15.85 -31.08
N VAL A 203 -28.88 -15.45 -32.32
CA VAL A 203 -28.34 -14.12 -32.65
C VAL A 203 -29.32 -13.01 -32.26
N SER A 204 -30.62 -13.21 -32.52
CA SER A 204 -31.67 -12.27 -32.09
C SER A 204 -31.67 -12.08 -30.58
N LEU A 205 -31.57 -13.17 -29.81
CA LEU A 205 -31.50 -13.14 -28.35
C LEU A 205 -30.20 -12.49 -27.84
N LEU A 206 -29.06 -12.73 -28.49
CA LEU A 206 -27.79 -12.08 -28.17
C LEU A 206 -27.86 -10.57 -28.41
N HIS A 207 -28.47 -10.10 -29.50
CA HIS A 207 -28.71 -8.67 -29.71
C HIS A 207 -29.58 -8.05 -28.61
N ALA A 208 -30.60 -8.78 -28.14
CA ALA A 208 -31.38 -8.35 -26.98
C ALA A 208 -30.53 -8.26 -25.70
N CYS A 209 -29.57 -9.18 -25.51
CA CYS A 209 -28.61 -9.11 -24.40
C CYS A 209 -27.68 -7.90 -24.52
N VAL A 210 -27.14 -7.61 -25.71
CA VAL A 210 -26.32 -6.41 -25.98
C VAL A 210 -27.09 -5.14 -25.63
N GLY A 211 -28.39 -5.07 -25.93
CA GLY A 211 -29.23 -3.93 -25.55
C GLY A 211 -29.43 -3.78 -24.05
N LYS A 212 -29.38 -4.88 -23.28
CA LYS A 212 -29.53 -4.90 -21.81
C LYS A 212 -28.20 -4.70 -21.06
N ASP A 213 -27.09 -5.06 -21.68
CA ASP A 213 -25.73 -4.93 -21.13
C ASP A 213 -24.76 -4.58 -22.26
N PRO A 214 -24.77 -3.32 -22.73
CA PRO A 214 -23.94 -2.90 -23.85
C PRO A 214 -22.44 -2.97 -23.55
N ALA A 215 -22.06 -3.00 -22.26
CA ALA A 215 -20.66 -3.11 -21.82
C ALA A 215 -20.16 -4.56 -21.77
N GLY A 216 -21.05 -5.56 -21.87
CA GLY A 216 -20.68 -6.97 -21.89
C GLY A 216 -20.24 -7.54 -20.54
N LEU A 217 -20.55 -6.87 -19.43
CA LEU A 217 -20.14 -7.27 -18.09
C LEU A 217 -20.61 -8.67 -17.69
N VAL A 218 -21.79 -9.08 -18.14
CA VAL A 218 -22.35 -10.41 -17.82
C VAL A 218 -21.75 -11.47 -18.74
N ALA A 219 -21.66 -11.19 -20.04
CA ALA A 219 -21.09 -12.11 -21.02
C ALA A 219 -19.60 -12.38 -20.74
N ASP A 220 -18.82 -11.34 -20.45
CA ASP A 220 -17.41 -11.45 -20.10
C ASP A 220 -17.18 -12.25 -18.81
N ARG A 221 -18.07 -12.09 -17.82
CA ARG A 221 -18.00 -12.85 -16.56
C ARG A 221 -18.31 -14.33 -16.76
N MET A 222 -19.27 -14.64 -17.65
CA MET A 222 -19.70 -16.01 -17.91
C MET A 222 -18.75 -16.77 -18.84
N TRP A 223 -18.28 -16.12 -19.90
CA TRP A 223 -17.59 -16.77 -21.02
C TRP A 223 -16.17 -16.23 -21.28
N GLY A 224 -15.74 -15.19 -20.56
CA GLY A 224 -14.45 -14.52 -20.76
C GLY A 224 -14.51 -13.45 -21.85
N SER A 225 -13.58 -12.48 -21.82
CA SER A 225 -13.57 -11.28 -22.70
C SER A 225 -13.25 -11.53 -24.18
N GLY A 226 -13.09 -12.79 -24.58
CA GLY A 226 -12.80 -13.22 -25.96
C GLY A 226 -13.76 -14.31 -26.43
N HIS A 227 -14.99 -14.31 -25.91
CA HIS A 227 -16.01 -15.29 -26.27
C HIS A 227 -16.40 -15.20 -27.75
N GLU A 228 -16.99 -16.28 -28.29
CA GLU A 228 -17.30 -16.40 -29.72
C GLU A 228 -18.25 -15.30 -30.25
N PHE A 229 -19.04 -14.70 -29.36
CA PHE A 229 -20.01 -13.64 -29.68
C PHE A 229 -19.51 -12.22 -29.41
N THR A 230 -18.24 -12.01 -29.03
CA THR A 230 -17.71 -10.69 -28.63
C THR A 230 -17.89 -9.62 -29.71
N SER A 231 -17.92 -10.01 -30.99
CA SER A 231 -18.13 -9.09 -32.12
C SER A 231 -19.51 -8.42 -32.13
N LEU A 232 -20.51 -8.98 -31.43
CA LEU A 232 -21.85 -8.40 -31.31
C LEU A 232 -21.89 -7.21 -30.33
N TRP A 233 -20.92 -7.13 -29.41
CA TRP A 233 -20.82 -6.03 -28.44
C TRP A 233 -20.10 -4.81 -29.03
N PRO A 234 -20.54 -3.59 -28.71
CA PRO A 234 -19.91 -2.38 -29.20
C PRO A 234 -18.49 -2.21 -28.65
N LYS A 235 -17.48 -2.17 -29.52
CA LYS A 235 -16.06 -1.99 -29.14
C LYS A 235 -15.77 -0.65 -28.46
N THR A 236 -16.56 0.37 -28.77
CA THR A 236 -16.43 1.72 -28.21
C THR A 236 -17.80 2.28 -27.91
N GLN A 237 -17.98 2.79 -26.69
CA GLN A 237 -19.19 3.48 -26.27
C GLN A 237 -18.88 4.95 -26.04
N SER A 238 -19.74 5.83 -26.56
CA SER A 238 -19.60 7.26 -26.40
C SER A 238 -20.93 7.97 -26.52
N ILE A 239 -21.04 9.14 -25.90
CA ILE A 239 -22.16 10.08 -26.06
C ILE A 239 -21.63 11.45 -26.46
N ASP A 240 -22.46 12.27 -27.09
CA ASP A 240 -22.10 13.65 -27.40
C ASP A 240 -22.53 14.56 -26.25
N LEU A 241 -21.55 15.15 -25.56
CA LEU A 241 -21.79 15.95 -24.38
C LEU A 241 -22.41 17.29 -24.77
N SER A 242 -23.71 17.42 -24.51
CA SER A 242 -24.52 18.62 -24.79
C SER A 242 -24.72 19.53 -23.58
N ILE A 243 -24.33 19.07 -22.39
CA ILE A 243 -24.43 19.80 -21.12
C ILE A 243 -23.09 20.42 -20.71
N GLN A 244 -23.13 21.59 -20.08
CA GLN A 244 -21.92 22.25 -19.59
C GLN A 244 -21.38 21.54 -18.35
N VAL A 245 -20.09 21.20 -18.34
CA VAL A 245 -19.42 20.58 -17.19
C VAL A 245 -19.16 21.65 -16.11
N PRO A 246 -19.63 21.47 -14.86
CA PRO A 246 -19.36 22.38 -13.75
C PRO A 246 -17.86 22.61 -13.53
N SER A 247 -17.49 23.84 -13.20
CA SER A 247 -16.09 24.22 -12.95
C SER A 247 -15.45 23.41 -11.82
N SER A 248 -16.22 23.00 -10.81
CA SER A 248 -15.80 22.13 -9.71
C SER A 248 -15.30 20.77 -10.22
N ILE A 249 -16.02 20.15 -11.15
CA ILE A 249 -15.65 18.90 -11.80
C ILE A 249 -14.44 19.10 -12.72
N ALA A 250 -14.41 20.19 -13.49
CA ALA A 250 -13.27 20.52 -14.34
C ALA A 250 -11.97 20.72 -13.53
N VAL A 251 -12.05 21.34 -12.35
CA VAL A 251 -10.92 21.43 -11.41
C VAL A 251 -10.53 20.04 -10.90
N ALA A 252 -11.50 19.23 -10.46
CA ALA A 252 -11.24 17.89 -9.93
C ALA A 252 -10.62 16.94 -10.97
N LEU A 253 -10.91 17.15 -12.26
CA LEU A 253 -10.33 16.41 -13.38
C LEU A 253 -9.05 17.05 -13.94
N ASN A 254 -8.58 18.16 -13.37
CA ASN A 254 -7.47 18.97 -13.86
C ASN A 254 -7.65 19.47 -15.32
N TRP A 255 -8.88 19.62 -15.79
CA TRP A 255 -9.22 20.13 -17.12
C TRP A 255 -9.04 21.64 -17.27
N ASN A 256 -8.80 22.36 -16.16
CA ASN A 256 -8.52 23.80 -16.15
C ASN A 256 -7.06 24.16 -16.47
N GLN A 257 -6.31 23.28 -17.12
CA GLN A 257 -5.05 23.66 -17.75
C GLN A 257 -5.35 24.22 -19.14
N LEU A 258 -5.42 25.55 -19.24
CA LEU A 258 -5.38 26.23 -20.54
C LEU A 258 -4.08 25.80 -21.25
N ASN A 259 -4.21 25.12 -22.39
CA ASN A 259 -3.08 24.87 -23.29
C ASN A 259 -2.37 26.19 -23.59
N THR A 260 -1.05 26.21 -23.43
CA THR A 260 -0.19 27.22 -24.05
C THR A 260 -0.47 27.21 -25.55
N GLY A 261 -1.05 28.30 -26.07
CA GLY A 261 -1.50 28.38 -27.45
C GLY A 261 -0.43 27.97 -28.45
N GLU A 262 -0.78 27.04 -29.35
CA GLU A 262 -0.04 26.78 -30.57
C GLU A 262 -0.06 28.05 -31.42
N ILE A 263 1.10 28.68 -31.59
CA ILE A 263 1.29 29.74 -32.59
C ILE A 263 1.40 29.02 -33.93
N GLU A 264 0.27 28.87 -34.62
CA GLU A 264 0.26 28.50 -36.04
C GLU A 264 1.04 29.54 -36.84
N ARG A 265 2.18 29.12 -37.38
CA ARG A 265 2.93 29.85 -38.40
C ARG A 265 2.17 29.74 -39.72
N THR A 266 1.40 30.77 -40.09
CA THR A 266 0.99 30.99 -41.49
C THR A 266 1.60 32.28 -42.02
N LYS A 267 2.25 32.13 -43.18
CA LYS A 267 2.99 33.14 -43.93
C LYS A 267 2.02 34.05 -44.72
N ASN A 268 2.38 35.34 -44.85
CA ASN A 268 2.25 36.21 -46.06
C ASN A 268 0.80 36.51 -46.57
N VAL A 269 0.33 37.73 -46.91
CA VAL A 269 0.87 39.04 -47.33
C VAL A 269 -0.22 40.15 -47.06
N PRO A 270 -0.25 41.39 -47.64
CA PRO A 270 -0.09 42.66 -46.90
C PRO A 270 -1.33 43.60 -46.94
N HIS A 271 -1.39 44.62 -46.07
CA HIS A 271 -1.31 46.05 -46.43
C HIS A 271 -1.61 46.98 -45.25
N ARG A 272 -0.83 48.08 -45.20
CA ARG A 272 -1.16 49.49 -44.87
C ARG A 272 -2.41 49.74 -44.00
N GLN A 273 -2.36 50.59 -42.98
CA GLN A 273 -1.85 51.96 -43.05
C GLN A 273 -1.88 52.59 -41.65
N SER A 274 -0.89 53.45 -41.38
CA SER A 274 -0.99 54.72 -40.62
C SER A 274 -1.31 54.61 -39.12
N ALA A 275 -0.82 55.41 -38.19
CA ALA A 275 0.18 56.46 -37.95
C ALA A 275 -0.29 56.96 -36.55
N TYR A 276 0.43 57.58 -35.64
CA TYR A 276 1.75 58.14 -35.52
C TYR A 276 1.97 58.27 -34.00
N ARG A 277 3.20 58.57 -33.64
CA ARG A 277 3.76 58.53 -32.27
C ARG A 277 3.73 59.94 -31.63
N PRO A 278 4.33 60.17 -30.44
CA PRO A 278 3.69 60.68 -29.23
C PRO A 278 4.14 62.10 -28.86
N SER A 279 3.71 62.63 -27.71
CA SER A 279 4.34 63.80 -27.09
C SER A 279 4.82 63.54 -25.67
N HIS A 280 6.05 64.02 -25.45
CA HIS A 280 6.87 64.02 -24.25
C HIS A 280 6.28 64.89 -23.12
N ALA A 281 6.64 64.59 -21.87
CA ALA A 281 7.63 65.40 -21.10
C ALA A 281 7.62 65.11 -19.58
N ASN A 282 8.72 64.51 -19.11
CA ASN A 282 9.65 65.03 -18.09
C ASN A 282 9.10 65.71 -16.80
N ARG A 283 9.42 65.14 -15.62
CA ARG A 283 10.03 65.88 -14.48
C ARG A 283 10.52 64.94 -13.35
N LYS A 284 11.64 65.34 -12.74
CA LYS A 284 12.43 64.67 -11.69
C LYS A 284 11.96 65.02 -10.26
N ALA A 285 12.23 64.07 -9.36
CA ALA A 285 12.61 64.16 -7.94
C ALA A 285 11.56 64.58 -6.88
N THR A 286 11.32 63.73 -5.88
CA THR A 286 11.85 63.79 -4.49
C THR A 286 11.25 62.66 -3.64
N GLY A 287 11.94 62.23 -2.57
CA GLY A 287 11.58 61.08 -1.74
C GLY A 287 10.55 61.33 -0.62
N ALA A 288 10.32 60.23 0.12
CA ALA A 288 9.55 60.05 1.37
C ALA A 288 8.02 60.18 1.28
N ASP A 289 7.32 59.04 1.17
CA ASP A 289 6.57 58.43 2.27
C ASP A 289 5.78 57.20 1.77
N LEU A 290 5.80 56.13 2.57
CA LEU A 290 5.05 54.88 2.38
C LEU A 290 3.53 55.14 2.47
N PRO A 291 2.70 54.30 1.82
CA PRO A 291 2.16 53.17 2.57
C PRO A 291 2.20 51.86 1.80
N ALA A 292 2.35 50.80 2.59
CA ALA A 292 2.33 49.42 2.18
C ALA A 292 1.09 49.03 1.37
N HIS A 293 1.30 48.30 0.28
CA HIS A 293 0.36 47.26 -0.13
C HIS A 293 1.13 45.98 -0.47
N LYS A 294 1.03 45.04 0.48
CA LYS A 294 1.27 43.61 0.29
C LYS A 294 0.43 43.11 -0.88
N ALA A 295 1.09 42.45 -1.82
CA ALA A 295 0.52 41.30 -2.52
C ALA A 295 1.53 40.16 -2.39
N SER A 296 1.46 39.44 -1.25
CA SER A 296 2.18 38.18 -1.10
C SER A 296 1.58 37.19 -2.09
N ARG A 297 2.31 36.87 -3.15
CA ARG A 297 2.08 35.67 -3.94
C ARG A 297 2.35 34.47 -3.04
N LYS A 298 1.31 33.88 -2.46
CA LYS A 298 1.38 32.56 -1.81
C LYS A 298 1.19 31.50 -2.89
N GLY A 299 2.15 30.58 -3.00
CA GLY A 299 1.93 29.22 -3.53
C GLY A 299 2.53 28.90 -4.90
N GLY A 300 3.83 29.09 -5.11
CA GLY A 300 4.57 28.25 -6.06
C GLY A 300 5.12 27.06 -5.31
N SER A 301 4.84 25.82 -5.74
CA SER A 301 5.39 24.61 -5.10
C SER A 301 6.89 24.52 -5.39
N SER A 302 7.73 24.38 -4.37
CA SER A 302 9.16 24.13 -4.56
C SER A 302 9.39 22.81 -5.30
N THR A 303 10.35 22.76 -6.22
CA THR A 303 10.70 21.51 -6.92
C THR A 303 11.49 20.59 -5.97
N PRO A 304 11.09 19.32 -5.79
CA PRO A 304 11.82 18.36 -4.98
C PRO A 304 13.16 17.97 -5.63
N VAL A 305 14.19 17.84 -4.80
CA VAL A 305 15.52 17.40 -5.21
C VAL A 305 15.81 16.02 -4.61
N TYR A 306 16.18 15.07 -5.46
CA TYR A 306 16.73 13.78 -5.08
C TYR A 306 18.23 13.93 -4.76
N VAL A 307 18.59 13.87 -3.48
CA VAL A 307 19.95 14.08 -3.00
C VAL A 307 20.64 12.74 -2.80
N ILE A 308 21.67 12.46 -3.59
CA ILE A 308 22.54 11.28 -3.43
C ILE A 308 23.71 11.69 -2.53
N LEU A 309 23.64 11.28 -1.26
CA LEU A 309 24.56 11.66 -0.19
C LEU A 309 25.65 10.60 -0.01
N SER A 310 26.92 11.03 0.00
CA SER A 310 28.06 10.21 0.40
C SER A 310 29.18 11.10 0.96
N THR A 311 30.34 10.55 1.34
CA THR A 311 31.53 11.33 1.70
C THR A 311 32.71 10.87 0.86
N ARG A 312 33.47 11.80 0.28
CA ARG A 312 34.68 11.44 -0.49
C ARG A 312 35.72 10.81 0.42
N LEU A 313 36.00 11.40 1.57
CA LEU A 313 36.97 10.91 2.55
C LEU A 313 36.64 9.48 3.00
N GLY A 314 35.36 9.20 3.27
CA GLY A 314 34.91 7.87 3.67
C GLY A 314 35.02 6.85 2.54
N LEU A 315 34.61 7.21 1.32
CA LEU A 315 34.76 6.34 0.14
C LEU A 315 36.23 6.01 -0.16
N GLU A 316 37.12 7.01 -0.08
CA GLU A 316 38.55 6.82 -0.34
C GLU A 316 39.20 5.96 0.74
N ALA A 317 38.83 6.17 2.00
CA ALA A 317 39.33 5.37 3.11
C ALA A 317 38.89 3.91 3.01
N LYS A 318 37.64 3.65 2.58
CA LYS A 318 37.05 2.31 2.50
C LYS A 318 37.44 1.55 1.23
N TYR A 319 37.36 2.19 0.07
CA TYR A 319 37.47 1.52 -1.24
C TYR A 319 38.67 1.97 -2.09
N GLY A 320 39.38 3.02 -1.65
CA GLY A 320 40.47 3.64 -2.40
C GLY A 320 40.01 4.67 -3.43
N SER A 321 40.92 5.55 -3.84
CA SER A 321 40.65 6.70 -4.72
C SER A 321 40.07 6.30 -6.09
N LYS A 322 40.64 5.29 -6.78
CA LYS A 322 40.14 4.86 -8.09
C LYS A 322 38.70 4.35 -8.03
N THR A 323 38.37 3.54 -7.03
CA THR A 323 37.03 2.99 -6.84
C THR A 323 36.05 4.09 -6.44
N THR A 324 36.51 5.05 -5.64
CA THR A 324 35.73 6.24 -5.26
C THR A 324 35.30 7.04 -6.49
N ASP A 325 36.20 7.28 -7.44
CA ASP A 325 35.86 8.01 -8.66
C ASP A 325 34.81 7.27 -9.50
N VAL A 326 34.87 5.93 -9.56
CA VAL A 326 33.86 5.10 -10.24
C VAL A 326 32.51 5.16 -9.53
N LEU A 327 32.49 5.10 -8.21
CA LEU A 327 31.26 5.23 -7.41
C LEU A 327 30.63 6.61 -7.61
N ILE A 328 31.43 7.68 -7.54
CA ILE A 328 30.97 9.05 -7.80
C ILE A 328 30.44 9.20 -9.23
N GLN A 329 31.11 8.62 -10.21
CA GLN A 329 30.61 8.60 -11.59
C GLN A 329 29.23 7.95 -11.68
N LYS A 330 29.03 6.80 -11.02
CA LYS A 330 27.74 6.09 -11.00
C LYS A 330 26.65 6.87 -10.25
N MET A 331 26.98 7.51 -9.14
CA MET A 331 26.07 8.42 -8.44
C MET A 331 25.64 9.59 -9.35
N ASN A 332 26.58 10.19 -10.10
CA ASN A 332 26.25 11.26 -11.05
C ASN A 332 25.40 10.75 -12.23
N GLU A 333 25.64 9.53 -12.70
CA GLU A 333 24.80 8.89 -13.72
C GLU A 333 23.36 8.71 -13.22
N LEU A 334 23.18 8.21 -11.99
CA LEU A 334 21.85 8.08 -11.37
C LEU A 334 21.15 9.44 -11.24
N ALA A 335 21.85 10.47 -10.72
CA ALA A 335 21.29 11.82 -10.65
C ALA A 335 20.89 12.34 -12.04
N ALA A 336 21.71 12.13 -13.07
CA ALA A 336 21.41 12.57 -14.43
C ALA A 336 20.19 11.87 -15.04
N VAL A 337 19.93 10.61 -14.67
CA VAL A 337 18.71 9.88 -15.08
C VAL A 337 17.49 10.45 -14.36
N VAL A 338 17.55 10.66 -13.04
CA VAL A 338 16.42 11.20 -12.27
C VAL A 338 16.05 12.62 -12.71
N LYS A 339 17.04 13.47 -13.06
CA LYS A 339 16.80 14.82 -13.62
C LYS A 339 15.96 14.86 -14.90
N GLN A 340 15.89 13.75 -15.63
CA GLN A 340 15.07 13.67 -16.85
C GLN A 340 13.59 13.47 -16.53
N LYS A 341 13.24 13.11 -15.29
CA LYS A 341 11.85 12.98 -14.86
C LYS A 341 11.19 14.35 -14.72
N ALA A 342 9.94 14.45 -15.15
CA ALA A 342 9.15 15.64 -14.90
C ALA A 342 9.03 15.89 -13.37
N ASN A 343 9.13 17.15 -12.96
CA ASN A 343 8.95 17.60 -11.57
C ASN A 343 10.02 17.18 -10.55
N TRP A 344 11.13 16.56 -10.98
CA TRP A 344 12.26 16.25 -10.11
C TRP A 344 13.54 16.97 -10.56
N ASP A 345 14.30 17.48 -9.61
CA ASP A 345 15.74 17.70 -9.78
C ASP A 345 16.50 16.60 -9.02
N ALA A 346 17.80 16.48 -9.24
CA ALA A 346 18.64 15.54 -8.51
C ALA A 346 20.07 16.06 -8.38
N MET A 347 20.80 15.62 -7.37
CA MET A 347 22.21 15.96 -7.26
C MET A 347 22.97 14.96 -6.42
N VAL A 348 24.27 14.84 -6.72
CA VAL A 348 25.22 14.24 -5.79
C VAL A 348 25.65 15.31 -4.79
N PHE A 349 25.70 14.95 -3.52
CA PHE A 349 26.16 15.83 -2.44
C PHE A 349 27.22 15.11 -1.61
N LEU A 350 28.44 15.63 -1.66
CA LEU A 350 29.57 15.20 -0.84
C LEU A 350 29.94 16.36 0.09
N PRO A 351 29.54 16.34 1.37
CA PRO A 351 29.69 17.49 2.26
C PRO A 351 31.15 17.78 2.63
N ASP A 352 32.08 16.87 2.31
CA ASP A 352 33.51 16.97 2.55
C ASP A 352 34.34 17.36 1.30
N ASP A 353 33.72 17.45 0.13
CA ASP A 353 34.39 17.84 -1.13
C ASP A 353 33.93 19.22 -1.60
N PHE A 354 34.89 20.13 -1.79
CA PHE A 354 34.65 21.54 -2.10
C PHE A 354 33.91 21.71 -3.43
N SER A 355 34.15 20.80 -4.37
CA SER A 355 33.52 20.81 -5.69
C SER A 355 31.99 20.61 -5.61
N TYR A 356 31.50 20.00 -4.52
CA TYR A 356 30.09 19.71 -4.30
C TYR A 356 29.41 20.69 -3.33
N THR A 357 30.16 21.44 -2.53
CA THR A 357 29.66 22.41 -1.55
C THR A 357 29.71 23.86 -2.06
N ASP A 358 30.75 24.23 -2.83
CA ASP A 358 30.96 25.59 -3.35
C ASP A 358 29.80 26.12 -4.23
N PRO A 359 29.19 25.33 -5.14
CA PRO A 359 28.04 25.80 -5.94
C PRO A 359 26.81 26.21 -5.11
N TRP A 360 26.80 25.83 -3.82
CA TRP A 360 25.75 26.11 -2.86
C TRP A 360 26.20 27.04 -1.74
N GLY A 361 27.46 27.52 -1.77
CA GLY A 361 28.03 28.38 -0.73
C GLY A 361 28.15 27.71 0.63
N LEU A 362 28.28 26.38 0.66
CA LEU A 362 28.31 25.59 1.89
C LEU A 362 29.74 25.42 2.40
N THR A 363 29.88 25.23 3.72
CA THR A 363 31.17 24.94 4.35
C THR A 363 31.43 23.44 4.34
N ASN A 364 32.62 23.03 3.93
CA ASN A 364 33.02 21.62 3.95
C ASN A 364 33.15 21.10 5.38
N ILE A 365 32.68 19.87 5.59
CA ILE A 365 33.02 19.12 6.79
C ILE A 365 34.45 18.60 6.67
N SER A 366 35.18 18.58 7.78
CA SER A 366 36.58 18.17 7.83
C SER A 366 36.80 16.71 8.25
N ALA A 367 35.73 16.01 8.62
CA ALA A 367 35.76 14.63 9.07
C ALA A 367 34.40 13.97 8.84
N VAL A 368 34.41 12.66 8.63
CA VAL A 368 33.21 11.82 8.54
C VAL A 368 32.60 11.68 9.94
N ASP A 369 31.60 12.52 10.22
CA ASP A 369 30.85 12.55 11.47
C ASP A 369 29.36 12.69 11.17
N PRO A 370 28.49 11.85 11.76
CA PRO A 370 27.08 11.81 11.40
C PRO A 370 26.36 13.14 11.69
N TRP A 371 26.69 13.84 12.78
CA TRP A 371 26.09 15.12 13.11
C TRP A 371 26.53 16.24 12.16
N LYS A 372 27.81 16.27 11.78
CA LYS A 372 28.30 17.21 10.76
C LYS A 372 27.64 16.97 9.41
N ILE A 373 27.45 15.72 9.00
CA ILE A 373 26.75 15.37 7.76
C ILE A 373 25.28 15.82 7.82
N LYS A 374 24.57 15.56 8.93
CA LYS A 374 23.20 16.05 9.15
C LYS A 374 23.10 17.58 9.04
N LEU A 375 24.03 18.30 9.69
CA LEU A 375 24.05 19.76 9.64
C LEU A 375 24.31 20.27 8.22
N ALA A 376 25.26 19.65 7.50
CA ALA A 376 25.51 19.98 6.09
C ALA A 376 24.28 19.75 5.20
N LEU A 377 23.52 18.67 5.43
CA LEU A 377 22.25 18.41 4.74
C LEU A 377 21.17 19.45 5.09
N THR A 378 21.16 19.93 6.35
CA THR A 378 20.26 21.01 6.80
C THR A 378 20.60 22.33 6.11
N ASP A 379 21.89 22.66 6.00
CA ASP A 379 22.36 23.84 5.30
C ASP A 379 22.09 23.74 3.80
N LEU A 380 22.19 22.53 3.21
CA LEU A 380 21.78 22.28 1.82
C LEU A 380 20.28 22.53 1.61
N ASP A 381 19.40 22.00 2.46
CA ASP A 381 17.94 22.26 2.35
C ASP A 381 17.63 23.77 2.45
N LYS A 382 18.39 24.51 3.26
CA LYS A 382 18.28 25.97 3.33
C LYS A 382 18.72 26.64 2.02
N ALA A 383 19.87 26.26 1.47
CA ALA A 383 20.37 26.80 0.21
C ALA A 383 19.46 26.44 -1.00
N LEU A 384 18.86 25.25 -0.99
CA LEU A 384 17.88 24.82 -1.99
C LEU A 384 16.62 25.70 -1.95
N LYS A 385 16.09 26.01 -0.76
CA LYS A 385 14.91 26.87 -0.59
C LYS A 385 15.08 28.26 -1.18
N GLU A 386 16.28 28.82 -1.12
CA GLU A 386 16.59 30.13 -1.72
C GLU A 386 16.41 30.13 -3.26
N LYS A 387 16.47 28.94 -3.89
CA LYS A 387 16.29 28.74 -5.33
C LYS A 387 14.92 28.12 -5.69
N SER A 388 13.93 28.18 -4.80
CA SER A 388 12.62 27.49 -4.96
C SER A 388 12.73 25.96 -5.12
N LEU A 389 13.79 25.37 -4.56
CA LEU A 389 13.98 23.93 -4.47
C LEU A 389 13.76 23.46 -3.02
N MET A 390 13.65 22.16 -2.80
CA MET A 390 13.67 21.56 -1.46
C MET A 390 14.24 20.15 -1.51
N VAL A 391 14.81 19.66 -0.40
CA VAL A 391 15.12 18.22 -0.31
C VAL A 391 13.82 17.43 -0.45
N GLY A 392 13.76 16.59 -1.48
CA GLY A 392 12.60 15.76 -1.80
C GLY A 392 12.76 14.32 -1.35
N ALA A 393 13.97 13.77 -1.47
CA ALA A 393 14.36 12.46 -0.95
C ALA A 393 15.90 12.38 -0.86
N VAL A 394 16.41 11.51 0.02
CA VAL A 394 17.85 11.31 0.21
C VAL A 394 18.21 9.83 0.01
N LEU A 395 19.14 9.55 -0.90
CA LEU A 395 19.79 8.24 -1.00
C LEU A 395 21.19 8.34 -0.38
N ILE A 396 21.44 7.57 0.67
CA ILE A 396 22.76 7.42 1.27
C ILE A 396 23.53 6.33 0.50
N VAL A 397 24.73 6.63 0.00
CA VAL A 397 25.57 5.65 -0.70
C VAL A 397 26.84 5.39 0.09
N GLY A 398 26.97 4.16 0.60
CA GLY A 398 28.14 3.70 1.35
C GLY A 398 27.80 3.07 2.71
N CYS A 399 28.79 2.35 3.25
CA CYS A 399 28.72 1.70 4.57
C CYS A 399 28.69 2.71 5.72
N HIS A 400 28.62 2.20 6.95
CA HIS A 400 28.73 2.98 8.18
C HIS A 400 30.04 3.80 8.25
N GLU A 401 31.12 3.32 7.67
CA GLU A 401 32.42 4.02 7.64
C GLU A 401 32.43 5.19 6.64
N VAL A 402 31.49 5.20 5.68
CA VAL A 402 31.38 6.23 4.64
C VAL A 402 30.36 7.29 5.04
N VAL A 403 29.15 6.86 5.38
CA VAL A 403 28.09 7.69 5.96
C VAL A 403 27.58 6.99 7.20
N PRO A 404 28.07 7.37 8.40
CA PRO A 404 27.73 6.67 9.63
C PRO A 404 26.25 6.72 9.94
N PHE A 405 25.73 5.61 10.44
CA PHE A 405 24.48 5.63 11.19
C PHE A 405 24.65 6.56 12.40
N HIS A 406 23.58 7.28 12.75
CA HIS A 406 23.54 7.89 14.07
C HIS A 406 23.39 6.82 15.13
N LYS A 407 24.21 6.93 16.18
CA LYS A 407 24.13 6.14 17.39
C LYS A 407 23.20 6.86 18.37
N LEU A 408 21.95 6.42 18.47
CA LEU A 408 20.92 7.07 19.26
C LEU A 408 20.67 6.31 20.57
N PRO A 409 20.23 6.99 21.65
CA PRO A 409 19.88 6.32 22.90
C PRO A 409 18.80 5.27 22.69
N ASN A 410 18.96 4.11 23.33
CA ASN A 410 17.93 3.07 23.35
C ASN A 410 16.76 3.49 24.25
N PRO A 411 15.54 3.65 23.71
CA PRO A 411 14.40 4.11 24.50
C PRO A 411 13.79 2.99 25.38
N THR A 412 14.23 1.74 25.23
CA THR A 412 13.76 0.56 25.99
C THR A 412 14.81 0.03 26.98
N ASP A 413 14.40 -0.72 28.01
CA ASP A 413 15.28 -1.37 29.01
C ASP A 413 15.69 -2.81 28.62
N ASP A 414 16.03 -3.01 27.35
CA ASP A 414 16.51 -4.29 26.82
C ASP A 414 18.04 -4.32 26.67
N SER A 415 18.57 -5.34 25.99
CA SER A 415 20.01 -5.56 25.87
C SER A 415 20.74 -4.67 24.86
N ASP A 416 20.04 -3.83 24.08
CA ASP A 416 20.71 -2.93 23.14
C ASP A 416 21.33 -1.72 23.87
N GLU A 417 22.59 -1.40 23.55
CA GLU A 417 23.26 -0.20 24.08
C GLU A 417 22.79 1.07 23.37
N GLU A 418 22.62 1.00 22.06
CA GLU A 418 22.30 2.12 21.18
C GLU A 418 21.48 1.64 19.97
N VAL A 419 20.76 2.57 19.34
CA VAL A 419 20.01 2.33 18.10
C VAL A 419 20.77 2.98 16.94
N LEU A 420 21.19 2.16 15.98
CA LEU A 420 21.78 2.65 14.73
C LEU A 420 20.67 3.14 13.79
N SER A 421 20.67 4.43 13.46
CA SER A 421 19.55 5.06 12.75
C SER A 421 19.97 6.03 11.65
N ASP A 422 19.21 6.05 10.58
CA ASP A 422 19.26 7.07 9.53
C ASP A 422 18.24 8.20 9.74
N ASN A 423 17.37 8.10 10.75
CA ASN A 423 16.32 9.10 10.99
C ASN A 423 16.81 10.54 11.09
N PRO A 424 17.95 10.85 11.75
CA PRO A 424 18.40 12.22 11.81
C PRO A 424 18.77 12.81 10.44
N TYR A 425 19.06 11.99 9.42
CA TYR A 425 19.23 12.43 8.03
C TYR A 425 17.90 12.72 7.32
N ALA A 426 16.77 12.33 7.90
CA ALA A 426 15.43 12.53 7.33
C ALA A 426 14.78 13.86 7.73
N THR A 427 15.44 14.70 8.51
CA THR A 427 14.83 15.92 9.06
C THR A 427 15.83 17.04 9.34
N THR A 428 15.40 18.29 9.15
CA THR A 428 16.15 19.46 9.63
C THR A 428 16.04 19.65 11.15
N SER A 429 15.02 19.07 11.78
CA SER A 429 14.70 19.26 13.19
C SER A 429 15.69 18.56 14.14
N GLY A 430 15.66 18.94 15.41
CA GLY A 430 16.24 18.16 16.50
C GLY A 430 15.38 16.95 16.88
N ASN A 431 14.07 16.99 16.58
CA ASN A 431 13.18 15.84 16.77
C ASN A 431 13.30 14.87 15.60
N TYR A 432 14.20 13.90 15.72
CA TYR A 432 14.46 12.86 14.73
C TYR A 432 13.43 11.72 14.72
N LEU A 433 12.36 11.78 15.52
CA LEU A 433 11.28 10.79 15.43
C LEU A 433 10.36 11.05 14.23
N SER A 434 10.23 12.31 13.81
CA SER A 434 9.35 12.71 12.71
C SER A 434 10.17 13.09 11.46
N PRO A 435 10.20 12.23 10.42
CA PRO A 435 10.87 12.56 9.17
C PRO A 435 10.14 13.70 8.42
N GLU A 436 10.91 14.51 7.69
CA GLU A 436 10.43 15.56 6.77
C GLU A 436 10.56 15.15 5.30
N TRP A 437 11.42 14.19 4.98
CA TRP A 437 11.59 13.60 3.65
C TRP A 437 11.99 12.11 3.74
N PRO A 438 11.76 11.33 2.67
CA PRO A 438 12.24 9.95 2.56
C PRO A 438 13.76 9.81 2.58
N VAL A 439 14.25 8.74 3.21
CA VAL A 439 15.66 8.34 3.19
C VAL A 439 15.77 6.86 2.86
N GLY A 440 16.66 6.51 1.92
CA GLY A 440 17.08 5.15 1.65
C GLY A 440 18.61 5.03 1.67
N ARG A 441 19.14 3.81 1.74
CA ARG A 441 20.58 3.54 1.83
C ARG A 441 21.02 2.41 0.90
N PHE A 442 22.14 2.58 0.21
CA PHE A 442 22.90 1.51 -0.44
C PHE A 442 24.13 1.16 0.38
N PRO A 443 24.07 0.10 1.22
CA PRO A 443 25.20 -0.35 2.00
C PRO A 443 26.18 -1.17 1.14
N GLY A 444 27.42 -1.26 1.59
CA GLY A 444 28.36 -2.28 1.14
C GLY A 444 28.61 -3.29 2.25
N GLU A 445 29.52 -4.22 1.99
CA GLU A 445 29.88 -5.28 2.92
C GLU A 445 31.11 -4.91 3.78
N LYS A 446 31.44 -5.80 4.71
CA LYS A 446 32.75 -5.83 5.36
C LYS A 446 33.87 -5.99 4.33
N GLY A 447 34.99 -5.32 4.58
CA GLY A 447 36.13 -5.30 3.67
C GLY A 447 36.12 -4.08 2.75
N ASN A 448 36.88 -4.15 1.66
CA ASN A 448 37.14 -3.02 0.77
C ASN A 448 36.59 -3.25 -0.64
N ASP A 449 35.73 -4.25 -0.83
CA ASP A 449 35.06 -4.49 -2.11
C ASP A 449 33.82 -3.60 -2.23
N ALA A 450 33.76 -2.84 -3.31
CA ALA A 450 32.62 -1.98 -3.63
C ALA A 450 31.57 -2.68 -4.51
N GLY A 451 31.73 -3.98 -4.80
CA GLY A 451 30.87 -4.77 -5.68
C GLY A 451 29.38 -4.58 -5.40
N LEU A 452 28.96 -4.83 -4.16
CA LEU A 452 27.56 -4.70 -3.75
C LEU A 452 26.99 -3.28 -3.93
N VAL A 453 27.78 -2.23 -3.63
CA VAL A 453 27.34 -0.83 -3.80
C VAL A 453 27.22 -0.47 -5.29
N LEU A 454 28.18 -0.91 -6.09
CA LEU A 454 28.18 -0.68 -7.54
C LEU A 454 27.01 -1.38 -8.22
N GLU A 455 26.67 -2.59 -7.79
CA GLU A 455 25.54 -3.35 -8.28
C GLU A 455 24.21 -2.66 -7.97
N GLN A 456 23.99 -2.26 -6.72
CA GLN A 456 22.80 -1.47 -6.33
C GLN A 456 22.66 -0.18 -7.14
N LEU A 457 23.76 0.56 -7.34
CA LEU A 457 23.75 1.78 -8.17
C LEU A 457 23.38 1.47 -9.63
N ARG A 458 23.92 0.38 -10.21
CA ARG A 458 23.58 -0.04 -11.58
C ARG A 458 22.11 -0.40 -11.70
N HIS A 459 21.57 -1.19 -10.76
CA HIS A 459 20.17 -1.58 -10.77
C HIS A 459 19.25 -0.39 -10.58
N ALA A 460 19.58 0.56 -9.70
CA ALA A 460 18.84 1.81 -9.58
C ALA A 460 18.88 2.62 -10.89
N ILE A 461 20.04 2.76 -11.52
CA ILE A 461 20.16 3.47 -12.82
C ILE A 461 19.29 2.80 -13.89
N GLU A 462 19.34 1.47 -14.00
CA GLU A 462 18.57 0.69 -14.97
C GLU A 462 17.07 0.79 -14.71
N PHE A 463 16.66 0.63 -13.46
CA PHE A 463 15.27 0.83 -13.04
C PHE A 463 14.81 2.24 -13.42
N GLN A 464 15.50 3.29 -12.97
CA GLN A 464 15.12 4.67 -13.25
C GLN A 464 15.10 4.98 -14.76
N LYS A 465 16.04 4.46 -15.56
CA LYS A 465 16.01 4.56 -17.03
C LYS A 465 14.78 3.88 -17.63
N SER A 466 14.41 2.70 -17.12
CA SER A 466 13.22 1.99 -17.59
C SER A 466 11.95 2.83 -17.38
N THR A 467 11.87 3.58 -16.27
CA THR A 467 10.73 4.46 -15.97
C THR A 467 10.62 5.70 -16.87
N LEU A 468 11.73 6.13 -17.49
CA LEU A 468 11.73 7.23 -18.48
C LEU A 468 11.19 6.77 -19.83
N ASN A 469 11.45 5.52 -20.21
CA ASN A 469 11.07 4.97 -21.51
C ASN A 469 9.58 4.57 -21.58
N THR A 470 8.88 4.53 -20.44
CA THR A 470 7.45 4.18 -20.36
C THR A 470 6.52 5.27 -20.88
N THR A 471 7.03 6.41 -21.36
CA THR A 471 6.21 7.51 -21.90
C THR A 471 5.76 7.34 -23.35
N SER A 472 5.63 6.11 -23.87
CA SER A 472 4.99 5.94 -25.17
C SER A 472 4.14 4.67 -25.25
N PHE A 473 2.85 4.84 -24.95
CA PHE A 473 1.80 3.89 -25.34
C PHE A 473 1.89 3.53 -26.84
N PHE A 474 2.44 4.44 -27.66
CA PHE A 474 2.67 4.23 -29.10
C PHE A 474 3.89 3.34 -29.42
N SER A 475 4.94 3.28 -28.60
CA SER A 475 6.08 2.38 -28.86
C SER A 475 5.78 0.92 -28.52
N GLN A 476 4.90 0.67 -27.54
CA GLN A 476 4.40 -0.67 -27.21
C GLN A 476 3.51 -1.24 -28.34
N ALA A 477 2.69 -0.39 -28.97
CA ALA A 477 1.86 -0.78 -30.12
C ALA A 477 2.69 -1.07 -31.38
N PHE A 478 3.82 -0.37 -31.57
CA PHE A 478 4.68 -0.52 -32.75
C PHE A 478 5.58 -1.77 -32.70
N SER A 479 5.97 -2.24 -31.51
CA SER A 479 6.72 -3.49 -31.35
C SER A 479 5.83 -4.75 -31.55
N ILE A 480 4.55 -4.66 -31.17
CA ILE A 480 3.54 -5.69 -31.45
C ILE A 480 3.26 -5.79 -32.96
N LEU A 481 3.27 -4.67 -33.68
CA LEU A 481 3.04 -4.63 -35.13
C LEU A 481 4.22 -5.15 -35.97
N THR A 482 5.44 -5.18 -35.42
CA THR A 482 6.68 -5.50 -36.16
C THR A 482 7.21 -6.91 -35.92
N GLY A 483 6.46 -7.77 -35.23
CA GLY A 483 6.67 -9.23 -35.22
C GLY A 483 7.99 -9.71 -34.61
N ARG A 484 8.64 -8.91 -33.74
CA ARG A 484 9.98 -9.21 -33.20
C ARG A 484 10.03 -9.70 -31.75
N THR A 485 8.89 -9.99 -31.11
CA THR A 485 8.85 -10.63 -29.79
C THR A 485 7.83 -11.77 -29.76
N SER A 486 8.25 -12.94 -29.26
CA SER A 486 7.42 -14.15 -29.16
C SER A 486 6.15 -13.90 -28.33
N PRO A 487 4.95 -14.28 -28.81
CA PRO A 487 3.67 -14.13 -28.10
C PRO A 487 3.57 -14.86 -26.75
N SER A 488 4.53 -15.73 -26.40
CA SER A 488 4.48 -16.57 -25.20
C SER A 488 4.88 -15.87 -23.90
N SER A 489 5.56 -14.71 -23.93
CA SER A 489 5.92 -13.96 -22.71
C SER A 489 4.78 -13.06 -22.22
N ILE A 490 4.11 -12.35 -23.13
CA ILE A 490 3.04 -11.40 -22.80
C ILE A 490 1.79 -12.11 -22.24
N PHE A 491 1.50 -13.33 -22.70
CA PHE A 491 0.38 -14.13 -22.19
C PHE A 491 0.62 -14.79 -20.83
N ARG A 492 1.88 -14.86 -20.35
CA ARG A 492 2.20 -15.48 -19.05
C ARG A 492 1.98 -14.51 -17.89
N ASP A 493 2.27 -13.22 -18.10
CA ASP A 493 2.15 -12.18 -17.08
C ASP A 493 0.70 -11.71 -16.85
N LEU A 494 -0.18 -11.90 -17.84
CA LEU A 494 -1.61 -11.58 -17.70
C LEU A 494 -2.42 -12.63 -16.92
N VAL A 495 -1.91 -13.86 -16.76
CA VAL A 495 -2.68 -15.01 -16.27
C VAL A 495 -2.31 -15.44 -14.83
N LYS A 496 -1.21 -14.95 -14.26
CA LYS A 496 -0.90 -15.11 -12.82
C LYS A 496 -0.21 -13.86 -12.28
N LYS A 497 -0.93 -13.00 -11.54
CA LYS A 497 -0.26 -12.05 -10.63
C LYS A 497 0.65 -12.87 -9.71
N PRO A 498 1.96 -12.53 -9.58
CA PRO A 498 2.82 -13.19 -8.61
C PRO A 498 2.17 -13.06 -7.24
N ARG A 499 2.07 -14.18 -6.52
CA ARG A 499 1.59 -14.13 -5.13
C ARG A 499 2.71 -13.56 -4.29
N ASP A 500 2.39 -12.57 -3.47
CA ASP A 500 3.33 -12.05 -2.48
C ASP A 500 3.60 -13.13 -1.43
N PHE A 501 4.79 -13.11 -0.84
CA PHE A 501 5.26 -14.15 0.07
C PHE A 501 5.25 -13.64 1.51
N GLY A 502 4.52 -14.30 2.40
CA GLY A 502 4.57 -14.03 3.83
C GLY A 502 5.22 -15.18 4.58
N TYR A 503 5.98 -14.88 5.64
CA TYR A 503 6.57 -15.90 6.50
C TYR A 503 6.59 -15.45 7.96
N SER A 504 6.07 -16.28 8.86
CA SER A 504 5.87 -15.94 10.27
C SER A 504 6.26 -17.08 11.20
N ALA A 505 6.67 -16.77 12.44
CA ALA A 505 6.67 -17.74 13.53
C ALA A 505 5.22 -18.11 13.92
N SER A 506 4.95 -19.37 14.29
CA SER A 506 3.58 -19.82 14.62
C SER A 506 2.92 -19.00 15.71
N VAL A 507 3.68 -18.71 16.77
CA VAL A 507 3.22 -17.88 17.90
C VAL A 507 2.76 -16.46 17.50
N TRP A 508 3.17 -15.95 16.32
CA TRP A 508 2.79 -14.62 15.81
C TRP A 508 1.92 -14.67 14.56
N ARG A 509 1.43 -15.86 14.18
CA ARG A 509 0.61 -16.07 12.98
C ARG A 509 -0.53 -15.06 12.89
N ARG A 510 -1.21 -14.79 14.01
CA ARG A 510 -2.37 -13.88 14.06
C ARG A 510 -2.00 -12.42 13.77
N SER A 511 -0.96 -11.89 14.41
CA SER A 511 -0.51 -10.51 14.14
C SER A 511 0.04 -10.39 12.72
N SER A 512 0.82 -11.39 12.29
CA SER A 512 1.41 -11.46 10.95
C SER A 512 0.37 -11.50 9.85
N MET A 513 -0.72 -12.26 10.02
CA MET A 513 -1.83 -12.26 9.06
C MET A 513 -2.47 -10.87 8.92
N ALA A 514 -2.59 -10.12 10.02
CA ALA A 514 -3.15 -8.77 9.98
C ALA A 514 -2.19 -7.77 9.34
N ALA A 515 -0.88 -7.84 9.63
CA ALA A 515 0.15 -6.99 9.04
C ALA A 515 0.33 -7.24 7.52
N PHE A 516 0.30 -8.51 7.11
CA PHE A 516 0.49 -8.96 5.72
C PHE A 516 -0.73 -8.73 4.81
N ARG A 517 -1.91 -8.54 5.41
CA ARG A 517 -3.20 -8.42 4.70
C ARG A 517 -3.23 -7.45 3.50
N PRO A 518 -2.55 -6.29 3.50
CA PRO A 518 -2.62 -5.39 2.36
C PRO A 518 -2.01 -5.97 1.08
N ILE A 519 -1.07 -6.92 1.21
CA ILE A 519 -0.36 -7.51 0.06
C ILE A 519 -0.73 -8.96 -0.23
N GLY A 520 -1.17 -9.73 0.77
CA GLY A 520 -1.48 -11.14 0.56
C GLY A 520 -2.61 -11.67 1.45
N THR A 521 -2.91 -12.95 1.27
CA THR A 521 -3.93 -13.66 2.05
C THR A 521 -3.31 -14.64 3.02
N GLY A 522 -4.09 -15.16 3.98
CA GLY A 522 -3.59 -16.14 4.96
C GLY A 522 -3.04 -17.44 4.34
N SER A 523 -3.41 -17.79 3.11
CA SER A 523 -2.83 -18.96 2.41
C SER A 523 -1.44 -18.71 1.84
N ASP A 524 -1.06 -17.44 1.69
CA ASP A 524 0.25 -17.02 1.18
C ASP A 524 1.24 -16.74 2.33
N LEU A 525 0.76 -16.83 3.59
CA LEU A 525 1.56 -16.73 4.80
C LEU A 525 2.03 -18.12 5.23
N ARG A 526 3.31 -18.41 5.03
CA ARG A 526 3.99 -19.58 5.59
C ARG A 526 4.23 -19.37 7.09
N VAL A 527 4.25 -20.48 7.82
CA VAL A 527 4.39 -20.48 9.28
C VAL A 527 5.42 -21.51 9.70
N CYS A 528 6.39 -21.13 10.53
CA CYS A 528 7.40 -22.02 11.10
C CYS A 528 6.98 -22.40 12.54
N PRO A 529 6.94 -23.69 12.93
CA PRO A 529 7.73 -24.82 12.42
C PRO A 529 7.23 -25.56 11.17
N GLN A 530 5.96 -25.41 10.76
CA GLN A 530 5.39 -26.19 9.65
C GLN A 530 6.20 -26.06 8.33
N PHE A 531 6.70 -24.86 8.06
CA PHE A 531 7.68 -24.58 7.03
C PHE A 531 8.95 -24.14 7.74
N ASP A 532 9.96 -25.00 7.82
CA ASP A 532 11.30 -24.75 8.36
C ASP A 532 12.32 -24.63 7.22
N SER A 533 13.61 -24.53 7.53
CA SER A 533 14.68 -24.38 6.54
C SER A 533 14.78 -25.50 5.51
N ASP A 534 14.23 -26.69 5.82
CA ASP A 534 14.25 -27.85 4.94
C ASP A 534 13.00 -27.91 4.03
N THR A 535 11.91 -27.27 4.46
CA THR A 535 10.60 -27.36 3.78
C THR A 535 10.13 -26.03 3.20
N ILE A 536 10.82 -24.92 3.47
CA ILE A 536 10.49 -23.60 2.95
C ILE A 536 10.63 -23.53 1.42
N ASP A 537 9.60 -23.00 0.76
CA ASP A 537 9.53 -22.87 -0.70
C ASP A 537 10.28 -21.61 -1.17
N ILE A 538 11.61 -21.73 -1.27
CA ILE A 538 12.50 -20.66 -1.77
C ILE A 538 12.12 -20.26 -3.20
N ASP A 539 11.72 -21.22 -4.03
CA ASP A 539 11.30 -20.96 -5.41
C ASP A 539 10.11 -20.00 -5.47
N ASN A 540 9.15 -20.12 -4.56
CA ASN A 540 8.02 -19.21 -4.48
C ASN A 540 8.42 -17.85 -3.88
N LEU A 541 9.32 -17.83 -2.89
CA LEU A 541 9.91 -16.58 -2.39
C LEU A 541 10.58 -15.79 -3.52
N MET A 542 11.45 -16.42 -4.30
CA MET A 542 12.18 -15.77 -5.39
C MET A 542 11.28 -15.30 -6.54
N LYS A 543 10.06 -15.84 -6.66
CA LYS A 543 9.05 -15.44 -7.65
C LYS A 543 8.10 -14.34 -7.14
N ALA A 544 8.07 -14.05 -5.84
CA ALA A 544 7.19 -13.06 -5.25
C ALA A 544 7.61 -11.64 -5.63
N LYS A 545 6.66 -10.69 -5.67
CA LYS A 545 6.95 -9.26 -5.83
C LYS A 545 7.28 -8.60 -4.49
N CYS A 546 6.50 -8.91 -3.47
CA CYS A 546 6.74 -8.47 -2.10
C CYS A 546 7.02 -9.70 -1.21
N ALA A 547 8.00 -9.56 -0.31
CA ALA A 547 8.26 -10.56 0.72
C ALA A 547 8.14 -9.94 2.12
N TYR A 548 7.46 -10.64 3.03
CA TYR A 548 7.23 -10.21 4.40
C TYR A 548 7.69 -11.29 5.38
N PHE A 549 8.51 -10.91 6.35
CA PHE A 549 9.06 -11.81 7.36
C PHE A 549 8.76 -11.29 8.77
N ASN A 550 8.22 -12.15 9.62
CA ASN A 550 8.00 -11.90 11.05
C ASN A 550 8.46 -13.14 11.83
N LEU A 551 9.79 -13.20 11.99
CA LEU A 551 10.58 -14.32 12.50
C LEU A 551 11.63 -13.78 13.46
N HIS A 552 12.14 -14.64 14.34
CA HIS A 552 13.27 -14.34 15.24
C HIS A 552 14.55 -14.07 14.49
N GLY A 553 15.26 -13.02 14.89
CA GLY A 553 16.58 -12.69 14.36
C GLY A 553 17.60 -12.42 15.45
N THR A 554 18.88 -12.57 15.12
CA THR A 554 19.98 -12.31 16.04
C THR A 554 21.04 -11.42 15.38
N ALA A 555 21.79 -10.69 16.20
CA ALA A 555 22.90 -9.87 15.69
C ALA A 555 24.06 -10.70 15.15
N THR A 556 24.21 -11.96 15.60
CA THR A 556 25.43 -12.75 15.43
C THR A 556 25.35 -13.78 14.33
N THR A 557 24.15 -14.16 13.87
CA THR A 557 24.00 -15.25 12.91
C THR A 557 23.21 -14.82 11.66
N PRO A 558 23.39 -15.50 10.51
CA PRO A 558 22.66 -15.21 9.27
C PRO A 558 21.27 -15.89 9.18
N GLU A 559 20.88 -16.65 10.20
CA GLU A 559 19.58 -17.33 10.23
C GLU A 559 18.49 -16.48 10.86
N TRP A 560 17.27 -16.68 10.35
CA TRP A 560 16.04 -16.33 11.03
C TRP A 560 15.33 -17.58 11.51
N TYR A 561 14.68 -17.47 12.66
CA TYR A 561 14.13 -18.62 13.39
C TYR A 561 12.60 -18.50 13.54
N GLY A 562 11.92 -19.63 13.45
CA GLY A 562 10.52 -19.73 13.84
C GLY A 562 10.36 -19.83 15.35
N GLN A 563 9.11 -19.90 15.80
CA GLN A 563 8.77 -20.29 17.17
C GLN A 563 7.43 -21.02 17.15
N ARG A 564 7.38 -22.20 17.80
CA ARG A 564 6.13 -22.94 17.92
C ARG A 564 5.12 -22.20 18.82
N ASP A 565 3.83 -22.42 18.55
CA ASP A 565 2.77 -21.99 19.45
C ASP A 565 2.54 -23.11 20.48
N TYR A 566 2.77 -22.81 21.77
CA TYR A 566 2.61 -23.79 22.85
C TYR A 566 1.16 -24.21 23.09
N SER A 567 0.20 -23.52 22.49
CA SER A 567 -1.20 -23.91 22.51
C SER A 567 -1.58 -24.93 21.43
N GLU A 568 -0.68 -25.18 20.47
CA GLU A 568 -0.83 -26.17 19.41
C GLU A 568 -0.04 -27.46 19.75
N ASP A 569 -0.61 -28.63 19.47
CA ASP A 569 0.02 -29.95 19.70
C ASP A 569 1.06 -30.29 18.60
N ASP A 570 1.98 -29.37 18.31
CA ASP A 570 3.01 -29.54 17.30
C ASP A 570 4.31 -30.11 17.92
N GLU A 571 4.77 -31.26 17.42
CA GLU A 571 6.06 -31.85 17.77
C GLU A 571 7.21 -31.16 17.02
N GLY A 572 8.27 -30.74 17.74
CA GLY A 572 9.45 -30.13 17.13
C GLY A 572 10.28 -29.26 18.09
N PRO A 573 11.39 -28.66 17.61
CA PRO A 573 12.16 -27.71 18.40
C PRO A 573 11.38 -26.41 18.64
N ASP A 574 11.59 -25.78 19.81
CA ASP A 574 10.92 -24.53 20.18
C ASP A 574 11.22 -23.39 19.20
N PHE A 575 12.45 -23.36 18.68
CA PHE A 575 12.98 -22.34 17.77
C PHE A 575 13.69 -22.99 16.57
N PRO A 576 12.95 -23.51 15.57
CA PRO A 576 13.55 -24.07 14.36
C PRO A 576 14.20 -22.98 13.52
N VAL A 577 15.25 -23.32 12.78
CA VAL A 577 15.75 -22.45 11.71
C VAL A 577 14.65 -22.37 10.63
N ALA A 578 14.18 -21.16 10.37
CA ALA A 578 13.15 -20.91 9.36
C ALA A 578 13.80 -20.68 7.98
N ILE A 579 14.82 -19.83 7.94
CA ILE A 579 15.58 -19.53 6.71
C ILE A 579 16.98 -19.05 7.06
N SER A 580 17.95 -19.37 6.21
CA SER A 580 19.36 -19.02 6.35
C SER A 580 19.88 -18.39 5.05
N ALA A 581 20.90 -17.54 5.15
CA ALA A 581 21.38 -16.76 4.01
C ALA A 581 21.91 -17.65 2.86
N ASP A 582 22.50 -18.82 3.18
CA ASP A 582 23.00 -19.80 2.21
C ASP A 582 21.89 -20.49 1.38
N LYS A 583 20.64 -20.49 1.87
CA LYS A 583 19.47 -21.02 1.14
C LYS A 583 18.92 -20.06 0.11
N VAL A 584 19.23 -18.78 0.20
CA VAL A 584 18.78 -17.76 -0.76
C VAL A 584 19.76 -17.73 -1.94
N PRO A 585 19.34 -18.16 -3.15
CA PRO A 585 20.25 -18.29 -4.27
C PRO A 585 20.67 -16.91 -4.81
N SER A 586 21.94 -16.78 -5.18
CA SER A 586 22.50 -15.60 -5.87
C SER A 586 22.11 -15.58 -7.36
N THR A 587 20.81 -15.65 -7.66
CA THR A 587 20.26 -15.64 -9.01
C THR A 587 19.16 -14.59 -9.13
N SER A 588 18.87 -14.16 -10.36
CA SER A 588 17.80 -13.19 -10.67
C SER A 588 16.51 -13.52 -9.93
N ASN A 589 16.00 -12.53 -9.20
CA ASN A 589 14.78 -12.60 -8.41
C ASN A 589 13.65 -11.76 -9.05
N ASN A 590 12.43 -11.89 -8.54
CA ASN A 590 11.30 -11.02 -8.90
C ASN A 590 10.85 -10.11 -7.73
N ILE A 591 11.57 -10.12 -6.61
CA ILE A 591 11.28 -9.42 -5.38
C ILE A 591 11.65 -7.94 -5.54
N ASP A 592 10.65 -7.08 -5.54
CA ASP A 592 10.86 -5.63 -5.54
C ASP A 592 11.08 -5.10 -4.11
N LEU A 593 10.30 -5.56 -3.13
CA LEU A 593 10.37 -5.06 -1.75
C LEU A 593 10.29 -6.18 -0.71
N VAL A 594 11.21 -6.14 0.25
CA VAL A 594 11.18 -6.99 1.45
C VAL A 594 10.91 -6.14 2.69
N ILE A 595 10.02 -6.58 3.58
CA ILE A 595 9.90 -6.05 4.94
C ILE A 595 10.14 -7.19 5.93
N SER A 596 11.11 -7.02 6.82
CA SER A 596 11.40 -7.95 7.90
C SER A 596 11.22 -7.29 9.26
N GLU A 597 10.45 -7.93 10.13
CA GLU A 597 10.25 -7.51 11.51
C GLU A 597 11.27 -8.13 12.47
N ALA A 598 12.14 -9.03 12.01
CA ALA A 598 13.09 -9.76 12.85
C ALA A 598 14.04 -8.82 13.62
N CYS A 599 14.33 -9.15 14.89
CA CYS A 599 15.38 -8.45 15.62
C CYS A 599 16.69 -8.50 14.84
N TYR A 600 17.38 -7.36 14.74
CA TYR A 600 18.62 -7.24 13.97
C TYR A 600 18.49 -7.64 12.49
N GLY A 601 17.27 -7.74 11.94
CA GLY A 601 17.02 -8.14 10.56
C GLY A 601 17.65 -7.20 9.51
N GLY A 602 18.06 -5.99 9.92
CA GLY A 602 18.81 -4.98 9.15
C GLY A 602 20.17 -4.63 9.78
N TYR A 603 20.68 -5.44 10.71
CA TYR A 603 22.01 -5.22 11.29
C TYR A 603 23.09 -5.71 10.32
N ILE A 604 23.85 -4.77 9.77
CA ILE A 604 24.82 -5.01 8.69
C ILE A 604 26.26 -4.65 9.06
N ILE A 605 26.50 -4.18 10.29
CA ILE A 605 27.81 -3.73 10.74
C ILE A 605 28.78 -4.91 10.80
N ASP A 606 29.93 -4.77 10.16
CA ASP A 606 30.98 -5.80 10.10
C ASP A 606 30.50 -7.17 9.57
N LYS A 607 29.53 -7.17 8.65
CA LYS A 607 29.00 -8.39 8.02
C LYS A 607 29.28 -8.47 6.52
N THR A 608 29.26 -9.71 6.01
CA THR A 608 29.22 -10.04 4.58
C THR A 608 27.83 -10.57 4.19
N ILE A 609 27.57 -10.79 2.90
CA ILE A 609 26.35 -11.43 2.39
C ILE A 609 26.16 -12.84 2.93
N ASP A 610 27.22 -13.52 3.37
CA ASP A 610 27.12 -14.87 3.93
C ASP A 610 26.79 -14.84 5.43
N ASP A 611 27.12 -13.74 6.11
CA ASP A 611 26.89 -13.56 7.56
C ASP A 611 25.64 -12.72 7.88
N SER A 612 24.96 -12.20 6.85
CA SER A 612 23.82 -11.30 6.97
C SER A 612 22.70 -11.65 5.99
N MET A 613 21.55 -12.05 6.53
CA MET A 613 20.33 -12.17 5.73
C MET A 613 19.96 -10.85 5.04
N ALA A 614 20.17 -9.71 5.70
CA ALA A 614 19.91 -8.39 5.12
C ALA A 614 20.75 -8.14 3.86
N LEU A 615 22.07 -8.31 3.96
CA LEU A 615 22.96 -8.12 2.82
C LEU A 615 22.70 -9.17 1.73
N LYS A 616 22.39 -10.43 2.10
CA LYS A 616 22.01 -11.45 1.13
C LYS A 616 20.77 -11.05 0.33
N LEU A 617 19.72 -10.58 0.99
CA LEU A 617 18.49 -10.13 0.34
C LEU A 617 18.71 -8.89 -0.54
N ILE A 618 19.60 -7.98 -0.15
CA ILE A 618 20.01 -6.85 -1.00
C ILE A 618 20.79 -7.36 -2.22
N SER A 619 21.68 -8.33 -2.04
CA SER A 619 22.56 -8.86 -3.10
C SER A 619 21.82 -9.62 -4.20
N ILE A 620 20.60 -10.11 -3.94
CA ILE A 620 19.80 -10.77 -4.97
C ILE A 620 19.06 -9.79 -5.88
N GLU A 621 19.33 -8.49 -5.79
CA GLU A 621 18.73 -7.42 -6.60
C GLU A 621 17.33 -6.97 -6.16
N SER A 622 16.97 -7.14 -4.88
CA SER A 622 15.73 -6.52 -4.37
C SER A 622 15.83 -5.00 -4.47
N GLN A 623 14.81 -4.32 -4.98
CA GLN A 623 14.84 -2.84 -5.08
C GLN A 623 14.81 -2.15 -3.69
N GLY A 624 14.27 -2.83 -2.68
CA GLY A 624 14.29 -2.35 -1.30
C GLY A 624 14.15 -3.47 -0.26
N LEU A 625 14.83 -3.28 0.87
CA LEU A 625 14.66 -4.03 2.11
C LEU A 625 14.39 -3.04 3.24
N VAL A 626 13.35 -3.31 4.03
CA VAL A 626 13.08 -2.57 5.27
C VAL A 626 13.21 -3.51 6.45
N ALA A 627 14.13 -3.20 7.36
CA ALA A 627 14.41 -4.03 8.52
C ALA A 627 15.01 -3.24 9.68
N SER A 628 14.91 -3.81 10.89
CA SER A 628 15.42 -3.22 12.14
C SER A 628 16.91 -3.42 12.32
N THR A 629 17.65 -2.38 12.71
CA THR A 629 19.07 -2.46 13.05
C THR A 629 19.34 -3.05 14.44
N CYS A 630 18.32 -3.18 15.29
CA CYS A 630 18.44 -3.67 16.66
C CYS A 630 17.21 -4.51 17.06
N ILE A 631 16.96 -4.74 18.36
CA ILE A 631 15.74 -5.41 18.82
C ILE A 631 14.51 -4.66 18.31
N SER A 632 13.58 -5.39 17.71
CA SER A 632 12.29 -4.91 17.25
C SER A 632 11.18 -5.55 18.09
N TYR A 633 10.13 -4.79 18.31
CA TYR A 633 8.97 -5.22 19.08
C TYR A 633 7.73 -5.26 18.21
N GLY A 634 6.90 -6.28 18.43
CA GLY A 634 5.60 -6.38 17.77
C GLY A 634 4.50 -6.88 18.69
N SER A 635 3.29 -6.85 18.14
CA SER A 635 2.07 -7.35 18.75
C SER A 635 2.02 -8.88 18.75
N VAL A 636 1.42 -9.46 19.79
CA VAL A 636 1.00 -10.86 19.75
C VAL A 636 -0.30 -11.03 18.97
N TYR A 637 -1.24 -10.10 19.19
CA TYR A 637 -2.58 -10.10 18.62
C TYR A 637 -3.03 -8.67 18.33
N THR A 638 -4.14 -8.51 17.61
CA THR A 638 -4.68 -7.18 17.28
C THR A 638 -5.28 -6.48 18.52
N PRO A 639 -5.12 -5.16 18.68
CA PRO A 639 -4.68 -4.21 17.66
C PRO A 639 -3.15 -4.20 17.45
N LEU A 640 -2.73 -4.03 16.19
CA LEU A 640 -1.31 -3.97 15.84
C LEU A 640 -0.61 -2.78 16.50
N ILE A 641 0.63 -2.98 16.92
CA ILE A 641 1.56 -2.01 17.50
C ILE A 641 2.97 -2.25 16.92
N GLY A 642 3.92 -1.35 17.19
CA GLY A 642 5.33 -1.55 16.85
C GLY A 642 5.55 -1.94 15.39
N ALA A 643 6.38 -2.97 15.18
CA ALA A 643 6.75 -3.50 13.87
C ALA A 643 5.56 -3.93 13.01
N ASP A 644 4.55 -4.62 13.57
CA ASP A 644 3.39 -5.08 12.78
C ASP A 644 2.54 -3.92 12.27
N LEU A 645 2.33 -2.89 13.11
CA LEU A 645 1.57 -1.71 12.69
C LEU A 645 2.34 -0.93 11.63
N PHE A 646 3.66 -0.80 11.82
CA PHE A 646 4.55 -0.16 10.85
C PHE A 646 4.51 -0.87 9.50
N ALA A 647 4.67 -2.20 9.48
CA ALA A 647 4.62 -3.02 8.26
C ALA A 647 3.26 -2.91 7.57
N PHE A 648 2.15 -3.01 8.33
CA PHE A 648 0.80 -2.84 7.81
C PHE A 648 0.61 -1.50 7.07
N ILE A 649 1.05 -0.39 7.68
CA ILE A 649 0.90 0.94 7.08
C ILE A 649 1.79 1.05 5.85
N MET A 650 3.05 0.60 5.93
CA MET A 650 3.96 0.65 4.79
C MET A 650 3.39 -0.10 3.58
N TRP A 651 2.91 -1.33 3.79
CA TRP A 651 2.28 -2.13 2.74
C TRP A 651 1.08 -1.45 2.09
N LYS A 652 0.25 -0.78 2.88
CA LYS A 652 -0.88 0.00 2.37
C LYS A 652 -0.40 1.10 1.42
N TYR A 653 0.58 1.91 1.82
CA TYR A 653 1.08 2.99 0.99
C TYR A 653 1.82 2.49 -0.26
N THR A 654 2.55 1.38 -0.15
CA THR A 654 3.22 0.75 -1.31
C THR A 654 2.20 0.25 -2.32
N LYS A 655 1.13 -0.46 -1.91
CA LYS A 655 0.08 -0.92 -2.83
C LYS A 655 -0.75 0.23 -3.43
N ASP A 656 -0.86 1.34 -2.69
CA ASP A 656 -1.46 2.59 -3.17
C ASP A 656 -0.56 3.38 -4.15
N GLY A 657 0.58 2.81 -4.54
CA GLY A 657 1.46 3.34 -5.59
C GLY A 657 2.53 4.31 -5.11
N SER A 658 2.74 4.43 -3.80
CA SER A 658 3.78 5.32 -3.27
C SER A 658 5.16 4.70 -3.50
N SER A 659 6.20 5.54 -3.70
CA SER A 659 7.57 5.04 -3.70
C SER A 659 7.92 4.37 -2.36
N PHE A 660 8.92 3.51 -2.33
CA PHE A 660 9.34 2.84 -1.10
C PHE A 660 9.73 3.84 -0.01
N GLY A 661 10.42 4.92 -0.39
CA GLY A 661 10.77 5.98 0.53
C GLY A 661 9.54 6.71 1.09
N GLU A 662 8.57 7.05 0.24
CA GLU A 662 7.33 7.71 0.69
C GLU A 662 6.50 6.77 1.59
N ALA A 663 6.33 5.51 1.18
CA ALA A 663 5.62 4.51 1.97
C ALA A 663 6.27 4.30 3.35
N PHE A 664 7.59 4.25 3.39
CA PHE A 664 8.38 4.13 4.62
C PHE A 664 8.20 5.36 5.53
N MET A 665 8.28 6.57 4.96
CA MET A 665 8.06 7.82 5.71
C MET A 665 6.63 7.89 6.26
N GLN A 666 5.63 7.56 5.45
CA GLN A 666 4.22 7.53 5.86
C GLN A 666 3.94 6.44 6.89
N ALA A 667 4.65 5.32 6.87
CA ALA A 667 4.56 4.31 7.91
C ALA A 667 5.06 4.82 9.26
N LYS A 668 6.18 5.57 9.29
CA LYS A 668 6.67 6.23 10.51
C LYS A 668 5.67 7.26 11.02
N LEU A 669 5.19 8.14 10.16
CA LEU A 669 4.22 9.17 10.52
C LEU A 669 2.88 8.56 10.97
N GLY A 670 2.39 7.53 10.29
CA GLY A 670 1.17 6.82 10.64
C GLY A 670 1.27 6.09 11.97
N LEU A 671 2.43 5.49 12.30
CA LEU A 671 2.67 4.91 13.61
C LEU A 671 2.56 5.98 14.71
N ILE A 672 3.18 7.16 14.50
CA ILE A 672 3.08 8.29 15.43
C ILE A 672 1.62 8.71 15.63
N ASP A 673 0.89 8.89 14.54
CA ASP A 673 -0.50 9.37 14.56
C ASP A 673 -1.41 8.37 15.29
N VAL A 674 -1.28 7.07 14.99
CA VAL A 674 -2.11 6.01 15.61
C VAL A 674 -1.78 5.85 17.10
N MET A 675 -0.50 5.85 17.49
CA MET A 675 -0.10 5.71 18.91
C MET A 675 -0.48 6.95 19.72
N THR A 676 -0.27 8.14 19.16
CA THR A 676 -0.73 9.38 19.80
C THR A 676 -2.25 9.39 19.98
N GLN A 677 -3.02 8.89 19.00
CA GLN A 677 -4.47 8.79 19.12
C GLN A 677 -4.92 7.75 20.17
N ARG A 678 -4.26 6.59 20.24
CA ARG A 678 -4.67 5.49 21.13
C ARG A 678 -4.28 5.72 22.59
N GLN A 679 -3.07 6.20 22.84
CA GLN A 679 -2.53 6.30 24.20
C GLN A 679 -2.04 7.70 24.60
N GLY A 680 -1.94 8.64 23.64
CA GLY A 680 -1.59 10.05 23.91
C GLY A 680 -0.09 10.38 23.91
N TYR A 681 0.78 9.37 23.72
CA TYR A 681 2.23 9.48 23.72
C TYR A 681 2.86 8.29 22.98
N LEU A 682 4.14 8.41 22.61
CA LEU A 682 4.97 7.29 22.16
C LEU A 682 5.74 6.72 23.34
N ASP A 683 5.64 5.42 23.52
CA ASP A 683 6.42 4.71 24.52
C ASP A 683 7.74 4.18 23.93
N GLY A 684 8.46 3.37 24.70
CA GLY A 684 9.81 2.95 24.35
C GLY A 684 9.84 2.09 23.08
N GLU A 685 8.93 1.12 22.95
CA GLU A 685 8.84 0.28 21.76
C GLU A 685 8.39 1.04 20.53
N ASP A 686 7.47 2.01 20.66
CA ASP A 686 7.03 2.84 19.54
C ASP A 686 8.19 3.69 19.02
N GLN A 687 8.94 4.33 19.93
CA GLN A 687 10.15 5.08 19.59
C GLN A 687 11.19 4.17 18.95
N LYS A 688 11.44 2.99 19.53
CA LYS A 688 12.43 2.04 19.01
C LYS A 688 12.10 1.61 17.59
N THR A 689 10.85 1.29 17.27
CA THR A 689 10.41 0.98 15.90
C THR A 689 10.71 2.14 14.94
N LEU A 690 10.40 3.39 15.33
CA LEU A 690 10.65 4.56 14.48
C LEU A 690 12.15 4.77 14.19
N LEU A 691 13.01 4.49 15.17
CA LEU A 691 14.45 4.74 15.10
C LEU A 691 15.23 3.62 14.40
N SER A 692 14.86 2.36 14.67
CA SER A 692 15.66 1.18 14.28
C SER A 692 15.38 0.70 12.86
N PHE A 693 14.17 0.88 12.34
CA PHE A 693 13.86 0.47 10.98
C PHE A 693 14.52 1.42 9.97
N VAL A 694 15.21 0.83 8.99
CA VAL A 694 15.94 1.49 7.90
C VAL A 694 15.46 0.94 6.56
N LEU A 695 15.39 1.80 5.54
CA LEU A 695 15.19 1.40 4.15
C LEU A 695 16.54 1.24 3.46
N PHE A 696 16.93 0.00 3.18
CA PHE A 696 18.05 -0.34 2.32
C PHE A 696 17.56 -0.47 0.88
N GLY A 697 17.73 0.57 0.07
CA GLY A 697 17.12 0.67 -1.26
C GLY A 697 17.07 2.10 -1.79
N ASP A 698 16.66 2.25 -3.05
CA ASP A 698 16.38 3.56 -3.63
C ASP A 698 15.05 4.08 -3.06
N PRO A 699 14.99 5.26 -2.40
CA PRO A 699 13.73 5.79 -1.90
C PRO A 699 12.76 6.18 -3.03
N LEU A 700 13.23 6.28 -4.28
CA LEU A 700 12.41 6.46 -5.48
C LEU A 700 12.08 5.14 -6.21
N GLY A 701 12.45 3.98 -5.64
CA GLY A 701 11.97 2.67 -6.10
C GLY A 701 10.47 2.49 -5.84
N TYR A 702 9.80 1.65 -6.63
CA TYR A 702 8.37 1.36 -6.49
C TYR A 702 7.96 0.07 -7.21
N LEU A 703 6.75 -0.44 -6.92
CA LEU A 703 6.19 -1.62 -7.59
C LEU A 703 5.75 -1.25 -9.03
N GLU A 704 6.48 -1.73 -10.04
CA GLU A 704 6.24 -1.64 -11.51
C GLU A 704 5.77 -0.31 -12.14
N ALA A 705 6.40 0.06 -13.27
CA ALA A 705 6.24 1.33 -13.99
C ALA A 705 4.85 1.64 -14.61
N ASN A 706 3.92 0.67 -14.70
CA ASN A 706 2.81 0.75 -15.66
C ASN A 706 1.45 1.23 -15.11
N VAL A 707 1.33 1.54 -13.82
CA VAL A 707 -0.01 1.77 -13.21
C VAL A 707 -0.14 3.05 -12.38
N TYR A 708 0.95 3.75 -12.05
CA TYR A 708 0.87 4.70 -10.94
C TYR A 708 1.09 6.17 -11.32
N LEU A 709 0.14 6.98 -10.86
CA LEU A 709 0.20 8.44 -10.87
C LEU A 709 1.22 8.87 -9.81
N ASP A 710 2.26 9.58 -10.24
CA ASP A 710 3.20 10.29 -9.35
C ASP A 710 2.38 11.22 -8.44
N LYS A 711 2.11 10.78 -7.20
CA LYS A 711 1.49 11.64 -6.18
C LYS A 711 2.57 12.66 -5.82
N GLY A 712 2.37 13.90 -6.23
CA GLY A 712 3.36 14.96 -6.01
C GLY A 712 3.90 14.97 -4.58
N VAL A 713 5.22 15.15 -4.45
CA VAL A 713 5.92 15.22 -3.17
C VAL A 713 5.30 16.32 -2.32
N THR A 714 4.65 15.95 -1.22
CA THR A 714 4.03 16.90 -0.30
C THR A 714 4.85 16.98 0.98
N ARG A 715 5.61 18.06 1.15
CA ARG A 715 6.22 18.36 2.46
C ARG A 715 5.11 18.80 3.40
N GLY A 716 4.80 17.96 4.40
CA GLY A 716 3.81 18.29 5.43
C GLY A 716 4.18 19.58 6.17
N GLU A 717 3.18 20.33 6.63
CA GLU A 717 3.41 21.46 7.54
C GLU A 717 4.08 20.97 8.84
N LYS A 718 4.82 21.85 9.52
CA LYS A 718 5.48 21.56 10.81
C LYS A 718 4.48 20.89 11.76
N ARG A 719 4.65 19.60 12.02
CA ARG A 719 3.79 18.82 12.91
C ARG A 719 4.06 19.18 14.37
N ALA A 720 3.02 19.03 15.20
CA ALA A 720 3.07 19.29 16.63
C ALA A 720 4.16 18.44 17.32
N GLU A 721 4.65 18.93 18.46
CA GLU A 721 5.65 18.24 19.27
C GLU A 721 5.14 16.85 19.70
N VAL A 722 5.91 15.82 19.34
CA VAL A 722 5.59 14.43 19.67
C VAL A 722 5.93 14.18 21.13
N LYS A 723 4.95 13.79 21.93
CA LYS A 723 5.18 13.37 23.31
C LYS A 723 5.76 11.97 23.31
N ALA A 724 6.97 11.82 23.81
CA ALA A 724 7.69 10.55 23.89
C ALA A 724 8.13 10.29 25.33
N ILE A 725 8.12 9.03 25.76
CA ILE A 725 8.50 8.59 27.10
C ILE A 725 9.38 7.36 26.97
N SER A 726 10.63 7.47 27.37
CA SER A 726 11.56 6.34 27.44
C SER A 726 11.36 5.56 28.74
N ASP A 727 11.70 4.28 28.72
CA ASP A 727 11.69 3.43 29.92
C ASP A 727 12.62 3.98 31.01
N GLN A 728 13.70 4.67 30.60
CA GLN A 728 14.64 5.29 31.52
C GLN A 728 14.03 6.47 32.32
N ASP A 729 12.95 7.06 31.82
CA ASP A 729 12.23 8.15 32.51
C ASP A 729 11.41 7.64 33.72
N GLY A 730 11.20 6.32 33.82
CA GLY A 730 10.42 5.68 34.88
C GLY A 730 11.23 5.37 36.13
N ALA A 731 10.58 5.47 37.30
CA ALA A 731 11.19 5.07 38.56
C ALA A 731 11.19 3.54 38.69
N LEU A 732 12.37 2.95 38.91
CA LEU A 732 12.52 1.53 39.17
C LEU A 732 11.98 1.22 40.58
N THR A 733 10.99 0.33 40.66
CA THR A 733 10.31 0.04 41.93
C THR A 733 10.46 -1.43 42.30
N LYS A 734 10.98 -1.69 43.52
CA LYS A 734 11.13 -3.06 44.08
C LYS A 734 9.83 -3.63 44.68
N VAL A 735 8.85 -2.77 44.96
CA VAL A 735 7.52 -3.14 45.48
C VAL A 735 6.47 -2.59 44.53
N PRO A 736 6.14 -3.31 43.44
CA PRO A 736 5.17 -2.85 42.45
C PRO A 736 3.83 -2.51 43.11
N ARG A 737 3.13 -1.47 42.64
CA ARG A 737 1.71 -1.26 42.98
C ARG A 737 0.76 -2.35 42.47
N ILE A 738 1.30 -3.28 41.69
CA ILE A 738 0.57 -4.39 41.09
C ILE A 738 0.15 -5.39 42.18
N SER A 739 -1.13 -5.75 42.20
CA SER A 739 -1.64 -6.76 43.14
C SER A 739 -0.99 -8.12 42.89
N LYS A 740 -0.91 -8.99 43.92
CA LYS A 740 -0.40 -10.37 43.75
C LYS A 740 -1.20 -11.16 42.71
N GLU A 741 -2.50 -10.91 42.63
CA GLU A 741 -3.40 -11.53 41.65
C GLU A 741 -3.07 -11.06 40.22
N THR A 742 -2.91 -9.75 40.03
CA THR A 742 -2.51 -9.19 38.73
C THR A 742 -1.15 -9.73 38.29
N ALA A 743 -0.17 -9.84 39.21
CA ALA A 743 1.13 -10.44 38.90
C ALA A 743 1.02 -11.93 38.50
N ALA A 744 0.18 -12.71 39.18
CA ALA A 744 -0.06 -14.11 38.82
C ALA A 744 -0.71 -14.24 37.44
N ASN A 745 -1.73 -13.43 37.13
CA ASN A 745 -2.40 -13.41 35.82
C ASN A 745 -1.44 -13.01 34.69
N LEU A 746 -0.51 -12.09 34.96
CA LEU A 746 0.52 -11.71 33.99
C LEU A 746 1.48 -12.86 33.72
N ASN A 747 1.95 -13.55 34.75
CA ASN A 747 2.83 -14.71 34.58
C ASN A 747 2.14 -15.83 33.77
N GLU A 748 0.87 -16.12 34.06
CA GLU A 748 0.07 -17.09 33.30
C GLU A 748 -0.07 -16.66 31.83
N MET A 749 -0.39 -15.39 31.57
CA MET A 749 -0.47 -14.85 30.20
C MET A 749 0.87 -14.92 29.46
N MET A 750 1.99 -14.65 30.15
CA MET A 750 3.31 -14.68 29.52
C MET A 750 3.78 -16.10 29.22
N ALA A 751 3.29 -17.11 29.94
CA ALA A 751 3.68 -18.52 29.76
C ALA A 751 3.35 -19.06 28.37
N THR A 752 2.39 -18.44 27.68
CA THR A 752 2.06 -18.76 26.29
C THR A 752 3.11 -18.27 25.28
N TYR A 753 3.89 -17.25 25.63
CA TYR A 753 4.80 -16.55 24.69
C TYR A 753 6.28 -16.72 25.03
N LEU A 754 6.60 -16.83 26.32
CA LEU A 754 7.96 -17.04 26.83
C LEU A 754 8.03 -18.41 27.51
N PRO A 755 8.69 -19.42 26.90
CA PRO A 755 8.90 -20.70 27.57
C PRO A 755 9.74 -20.51 28.84
N SER A 756 9.48 -21.35 29.85
CA SER A 756 10.28 -21.42 31.09
C SER A 756 10.33 -20.13 31.92
N LEU A 757 9.18 -19.45 32.06
CA LEU A 757 9.03 -18.23 32.89
C LEU A 757 9.50 -18.34 34.34
N ASP A 758 9.58 -19.56 34.89
CA ASP A 758 10.14 -19.81 36.23
C ASP A 758 11.60 -19.31 36.37
N SER A 759 12.30 -19.13 35.25
CA SER A 759 13.66 -18.59 35.16
C SER A 759 13.74 -17.16 34.60
N ALA A 760 12.60 -16.52 34.32
CA ALA A 760 12.56 -15.18 33.72
C ALA A 760 12.92 -14.09 34.73
N SER A 761 13.69 -13.11 34.28
CA SER A 761 14.00 -11.93 35.07
C SER A 761 12.94 -10.85 34.80
N MET A 762 12.29 -10.38 35.88
CA MET A 762 11.22 -9.38 35.82
C MET A 762 11.73 -8.03 36.37
N LYS A 763 11.65 -6.98 35.54
CA LYS A 763 11.88 -5.59 35.94
C LYS A 763 10.55 -4.83 35.92
N VAL A 764 10.30 -4.00 36.93
CA VAL A 764 9.08 -3.17 37.01
C VAL A 764 9.45 -1.69 37.12
N ARG A 765 8.86 -0.87 36.25
CA ARG A 765 9.02 0.59 36.24
C ARG A 765 7.67 1.28 36.32
N GLU A 766 7.59 2.32 37.14
CA GLU A 766 6.39 3.15 37.26
C GLU A 766 6.63 4.51 36.60
N HIS A 767 5.73 4.92 35.71
CA HIS A 767 5.76 6.17 34.98
C HIS A 767 4.57 7.04 35.36
N GLN A 768 4.79 8.35 35.53
CA GLN A 768 3.72 9.35 35.59
C GLN A 768 3.59 10.04 34.24
N VAL A 769 2.50 9.76 33.53
CA VAL A 769 2.28 10.23 32.16
C VAL A 769 1.21 11.31 32.13
N ARG A 770 1.51 12.45 31.51
CA ARG A 770 0.53 13.54 31.36
C ARG A 770 -0.39 13.27 30.17
N ILE A 771 -1.64 12.88 30.42
CA ILE A 771 -2.64 12.59 29.39
C ILE A 771 -3.45 13.85 29.08
N ALA A 772 -3.59 14.17 27.79
CA ALA A 772 -4.52 15.20 27.35
C ALA A 772 -5.91 14.57 27.21
N LYS A 773 -6.93 15.18 27.84
CA LYS A 773 -8.32 14.70 27.78
C LYS A 773 -8.78 14.64 26.31
N VAL A 774 -8.99 13.45 25.77
CA VAL A 774 -9.67 13.27 24.47
C VAL A 774 -11.16 13.49 24.75
N ILE A 775 -11.73 14.58 24.25
CA ILE A 775 -13.15 14.87 24.36
C ILE A 775 -13.91 13.88 23.47
N GLN A 776 -14.44 12.80 24.05
CA GLN A 776 -15.63 12.13 23.50
C GLN A 776 -16.85 12.86 24.06
N SER A 777 -17.43 13.79 23.28
CA SER A 777 -18.70 14.42 23.64
C SER A 777 -19.84 13.89 22.78
N SER A 778 -20.39 12.75 23.18
CA SER A 778 -21.83 12.48 23.05
C SER A 778 -22.50 13.02 24.32
N GLY A 779 -23.14 14.18 24.25
CA GLY A 779 -23.94 14.72 25.35
C GLY A 779 -23.85 16.23 25.51
N ARG A 780 -25.02 16.88 25.49
CA ARG A 780 -25.22 18.32 25.72
C ARG A 780 -24.66 18.78 27.08
N GLY A 781 -24.09 19.98 27.10
CA GLY A 781 -24.13 20.86 28.27
C GLY A 781 -22.78 21.13 28.96
N ASP A 782 -22.28 22.34 28.71
CA ASP A 782 -21.45 23.20 29.56
C ASP A 782 -20.05 22.84 30.07
N SER A 783 -19.24 23.90 30.02
CA SER A 783 -17.96 24.19 30.70
C SER A 783 -16.67 23.63 30.09
N LYS A 784 -15.94 24.57 29.44
CA LYS A 784 -14.50 24.52 29.18
C LYS A 784 -13.76 24.42 30.52
N SER A 785 -13.19 23.25 30.81
CA SER A 785 -12.02 23.14 31.69
C SER A 785 -10.99 22.20 31.03
N GLY A 786 -9.99 22.79 30.38
CA GLY A 786 -8.83 22.07 29.87
C GLY A 786 -7.88 21.71 31.00
N GLY A 787 -8.28 20.79 31.87
CA GLY A 787 -7.38 20.17 32.85
C GLY A 787 -6.64 19.00 32.21
N SER A 788 -5.31 19.06 32.13
CA SER A 788 -4.49 17.89 31.85
C SER A 788 -4.46 17.00 33.09
N GLU A 789 -4.89 15.76 32.96
CA GLU A 789 -4.86 14.76 34.03
C GLU A 789 -3.56 13.95 33.90
N TYR A 790 -2.89 13.69 35.01
CA TYR A 790 -1.76 12.76 35.03
C TYR A 790 -2.31 11.37 35.27
N ALA A 791 -1.93 10.42 34.43
CA ALA A 791 -2.21 9.01 34.64
C ALA A 791 -0.91 8.28 34.97
N LEU A 792 -0.95 7.45 35.99
CA LEU A 792 0.10 6.51 36.32
C LEU A 792 0.02 5.32 35.36
N ARG A 793 1.18 4.94 34.81
CA ARG A 793 1.34 3.75 33.98
C ARG A 793 2.40 2.87 34.63
N THR A 794 2.09 1.59 34.78
CA THR A 794 3.07 0.62 35.28
C THR A 794 3.55 -0.23 34.12
N GLN A 795 4.84 -0.26 33.89
CA GLN A 795 5.48 -1.07 32.88
C GLN A 795 6.19 -2.24 33.54
N VAL A 796 5.91 -3.43 33.02
CA VAL A 796 6.57 -4.68 33.43
C VAL A 796 7.33 -5.22 32.23
N MET A 797 8.63 -5.43 32.40
CA MET A 797 9.49 -6.05 31.41
C MET A 797 9.93 -7.42 31.90
N TYR A 798 9.64 -8.43 31.09
CA TYR A 798 10.14 -9.79 31.24
C TYR A 798 11.31 -9.97 30.30
N SER A 799 12.36 -10.63 30.80
CA SER A 799 13.49 -11.07 29.99
C SER A 799 13.74 -12.54 30.28
N GLN A 800 13.86 -13.35 29.24
CA GLN A 800 14.12 -14.78 29.34
C GLN A 800 15.28 -15.13 28.44
N LYS A 801 16.27 -15.83 28.99
CA LYS A 801 17.39 -16.37 28.22
C LYS A 801 17.07 -17.80 27.83
N THR A 802 17.10 -18.07 26.53
CA THR A 802 16.88 -19.38 25.95
C THR A 802 18.09 -19.76 25.12
N THR A 803 18.58 -20.99 25.25
CA THR A 803 19.69 -21.47 24.42
C THR A 803 19.11 -22.08 23.15
N VAL A 804 19.37 -21.48 21.99
CA VAL A 804 18.95 -21.93 20.67
C VAL A 804 20.21 -22.19 19.84
N ALA A 805 20.35 -23.40 19.28
CA ALA A 805 21.46 -23.77 18.40
C ALA A 805 22.87 -23.37 18.93
N HIS A 806 23.13 -23.65 20.22
CA HIS A 806 24.38 -23.30 20.94
C HIS A 806 24.61 -21.81 21.24
N ASN A 807 23.66 -20.94 20.90
CA ASN A 807 23.69 -19.51 21.22
C ASN A 807 22.64 -19.16 22.29
N VAL A 808 22.99 -18.27 23.22
CA VAL A 808 22.04 -17.75 24.20
C VAL A 808 21.31 -16.57 23.58
N HIS A 809 20.01 -16.73 23.35
CA HIS A 809 19.11 -15.68 22.90
C HIS A 809 18.32 -15.13 24.08
N GLU A 810 18.14 -13.81 24.14
CA GLU A 810 17.37 -13.15 25.19
C GLU A 810 16.10 -12.56 24.59
N GLN A 811 14.95 -13.07 25.02
CA GLN A 811 13.63 -12.61 24.60
C GLN A 811 13.08 -11.61 25.61
N PHE A 812 12.43 -10.57 25.11
CA PHE A 812 11.82 -9.53 25.91
C PHE A 812 10.32 -9.48 25.68
N ALA A 813 9.54 -9.45 26.76
CA ALA A 813 8.12 -9.11 26.71
C ALA A 813 7.85 -7.89 27.57
N ARG A 814 7.07 -6.96 27.04
CA ARG A 814 6.74 -5.68 27.68
C ARG A 814 5.24 -5.58 27.85
N VAL A 815 4.83 -5.38 29.09
CA VAL A 815 3.42 -5.19 29.46
C VAL A 815 3.25 -3.79 30.04
N THR A 816 2.32 -3.03 29.49
CA THR A 816 1.90 -1.75 30.05
C THR A 816 0.53 -1.90 30.71
N LEU A 817 0.46 -1.48 31.98
CA LEU A 817 -0.73 -1.49 32.81
C LEU A 817 -1.23 -0.07 33.08
N ASP A 818 -2.54 0.08 33.24
CA ASP A 818 -3.15 1.29 33.80
C ASP A 818 -3.12 1.31 35.34
N GLU A 819 -3.72 2.35 35.94
CA GLU A 819 -3.77 2.56 37.39
C GLU A 819 -4.55 1.45 38.13
N GLU A 820 -5.46 0.80 37.42
CA GLU A 820 -6.31 -0.29 37.92
C GLU A 820 -5.62 -1.66 37.78
N GLY A 821 -4.44 -1.71 37.16
CA GLY A 821 -3.68 -2.94 36.92
C GLY A 821 -4.14 -3.72 35.68
N LYS A 822 -4.93 -3.11 34.79
CA LYS A 822 -5.38 -3.75 33.54
C LYS A 822 -4.34 -3.57 32.44
N VAL A 823 -4.11 -4.65 31.68
CA VAL A 823 -3.22 -4.64 30.51
C VAL A 823 -3.81 -3.78 29.40
N ILE A 824 -3.06 -2.75 29.00
CA ILE A 824 -3.43 -1.87 27.87
C ILE A 824 -2.55 -2.09 26.65
N LYS A 825 -1.35 -2.64 26.82
CA LYS A 825 -0.41 -2.95 25.73
C LYS A 825 0.48 -4.13 26.11
N LEU A 826 0.70 -5.02 25.15
CA LEU A 826 1.64 -6.15 25.23
C LEU A 826 2.48 -6.17 23.95
N ALA A 827 3.79 -6.05 24.11
CA ALA A 827 4.76 -6.12 23.02
C ALA A 827 5.79 -7.22 23.30
N VAL A 828 6.24 -7.92 22.27
CA VAL A 828 7.26 -8.97 22.36
C VAL A 828 8.36 -8.73 21.36
N SER A 829 9.60 -9.02 21.75
CA SER A 829 10.76 -8.96 20.86
C SER A 829 10.65 -9.98 19.73
N ARG A 830 11.17 -9.61 18.57
CA ARG A 830 10.94 -10.31 17.30
C ARG A 830 12.01 -11.25 16.80
#